data_AF-A0AAD4BHR5-F1
#
_entry.id   AF-A0AAD4BHR5-F1
#
_cell.length_a   1.000
_cell.length_b   1.000
_cell.length_c   1.000
_cell.angle_alpha   90.00
_cell.angle_beta   90.00
_cell.angle_gamma   90.00
#
_symmetry.space_group_name_H-M   'P 1'
#
loop_
_entity.id
_entity.type
_entity.pdbx_description
1 polymer ?
#
loop_
_entity_poly.entity_id
_entity_poly.type
_entity_poly.pdbx_seq_one_letter_code
_entity_poly.pdbx_strand_id
1 'polypeptide(L)'
;MLTVAEEPSPSMETSTGGRLVVAFAGNAKYVVGGGKLKRVQVRRVADGQQMALLTAEGVLCLAGSRDGRWIAAGTARGELLMWDAETHERVFEHKEPYAINAVYFLPDSIELIAKSTNRRVTVWEIPSCKQLQTLDVEEGAVVQGYTSESYWISVATKNSVRVYDGHKGHLLAEIPVQVTSPYLPWSSDDNHIFAITDGTIKRLDATTSSVVAEWQVPYSEHSHIDRPRHGKFIAYSAKHAITFWNASTHTKSGLIERPLEISFFAFSPDGQFLAICGLDGEVTIQDLEDGLPSCYSTAPRIHIADTALEGYLIDAEAPSTDAVSTSQYQGNRIPANRSLVRVLIKRSKVYVADGLWELALNDANKVIELDPSSPWGYERKHAALHKAGDYENAASAFETMLSKMSQSTDPSIRKLHRYYINPTNTRMVIRRAVQQAIRDSPRALINTISGRLLDKSEQASSFESLPYYRYAMFSHEREDDEPLFENVIRVIVYDLKDSPANDKLKMFCKIIRDAGLHWAWSDTCCINRGDCVVLQEALVSMFKWYQGSALTLVLLRGVCSPSRCGDLIRSIWNTRAWSFQEYRASKVIRFYNEDWTLYRNLDILNHKQSPEILMEMEEAMGISAQALMALQPGLDNIREKLRLVSGRETTLVEDEAYSLLGIFSVSLPVIYGDGDQALGRLLAQILTSSGDASILAWTGRSGSFNSCLPGRIRVFSQLSTSHIPPSMTGSEMETITATLRASSLNLALVMELYDRLKELPAPSFLGKRMKLSCLTFRLGPLSVSRIGSEPVFRARTTTLGTIEISTAEDLSKLDSLTLVRPWIDFLLGQRSVGETKEETDDETSPESEPSLPPPPMDRHTAALQLIARLRQPFGALLLTPMRQDVVGYRRVASESLITVQVQEDTPLDDLIDSIRILDVL
;
A
#
# COMPACT_ATOMS: atom_id res chain seq x y z
N MET A 1 36.31 9.01 -59.13
CA MET A 1 34.97 9.60 -58.88
C MET A 1 34.01 9.02 -59.91
N LEU A 2 32.74 8.81 -59.52
CA LEU A 2 31.64 8.12 -60.23
C LEU A 2 31.63 6.61 -59.93
N THR A 3 30.99 6.10 -58.88
CA THR A 3 29.53 5.93 -58.63
C THR A 3 28.75 5.38 -59.83
N VAL A 4 28.62 4.06 -59.85
CA VAL A 4 27.56 3.33 -60.57
C VAL A 4 26.85 2.49 -59.53
N ALA A 5 25.55 2.76 -59.37
CA ALA A 5 24.62 2.02 -58.55
C ALA A 5 24.21 0.75 -59.29
N GLU A 6 24.32 -0.41 -58.62
CA GLU A 6 23.63 -1.64 -58.98
C GLU A 6 22.57 -1.91 -57.92
N GLU A 7 21.36 -2.22 -58.40
CA GLU A 7 20.14 -2.46 -57.66
C GLU A 7 20.28 -3.62 -56.65
N PRO A 8 19.60 -3.54 -55.48
CA PRO A 8 19.09 -4.71 -54.81
C PRO A 8 17.61 -4.96 -55.17
N SER A 9 17.34 -6.24 -55.39
CA SER A 9 16.11 -6.99 -55.66
C SER A 9 14.88 -6.61 -54.79
N PRO A 10 13.65 -7.02 -55.18
CA PRO A 10 12.42 -6.33 -54.84
C PRO A 10 12.24 -6.33 -53.32
N SER A 11 12.19 -5.12 -52.75
CA SER A 11 11.73 -4.93 -51.38
C SER A 11 10.35 -5.56 -51.26
N MET A 12 10.30 -6.66 -50.52
CA MET A 12 9.08 -7.25 -50.00
C MET A 12 8.40 -6.14 -49.19
N GLU A 13 7.50 -5.41 -49.85
CA GLU A 13 6.56 -4.50 -49.23
C GLU A 13 5.70 -5.35 -48.29
N THR A 14 6.17 -5.53 -47.05
CA THR A 14 5.33 -6.09 -46.00
C THR A 14 4.29 -5.04 -45.67
N SER A 15 3.10 -5.26 -46.22
CA SER A 15 1.82 -4.61 -45.98
C SER A 15 1.43 -4.59 -44.49
N THR A 16 2.18 -3.89 -43.65
CA THR A 16 1.84 -3.67 -42.24
C THR A 16 1.17 -2.30 -42.13
N GLY A 17 -0.16 -2.29 -42.35
CA GLY A 17 -1.03 -1.23 -41.84
C GLY A 17 -0.69 -0.97 -40.36
N GLY A 18 -0.72 0.29 -39.94
CA GLY A 18 -0.21 0.74 -38.63
C GLY A 18 -0.70 -0.14 -37.49
N ARG A 19 0.16 -1.01 -36.96
CA ARG A 19 -0.19 -1.89 -35.85
C ARG A 19 -0.17 -1.06 -34.57
N LEU A 20 -1.36 -0.82 -34.02
CA LEU A 20 -1.50 -0.20 -32.71
C LEU A 20 -1.25 -1.24 -31.62
N VAL A 21 -0.53 -0.82 -30.57
CA VAL A 21 -0.19 -1.64 -29.41
C VAL A 21 -0.80 -0.98 -28.18
N VAL A 22 -1.31 -1.80 -27.26
CA VAL A 22 -1.98 -1.32 -26.04
C VAL A 22 -1.40 -2.02 -24.83
N ALA A 23 -1.29 -1.29 -23.73
CA ALA A 23 -0.93 -1.83 -22.42
C ALA A 23 -1.72 -1.11 -21.31
N PHE A 24 -1.96 -1.79 -20.19
CA PHE A 24 -2.49 -1.17 -18.97
C PHE A 24 -1.34 -0.72 -18.07
N ALA A 25 -1.52 0.40 -17.37
CA ALA A 25 -0.60 0.93 -16.37
C ALA A 25 -1.34 1.50 -15.16
N GLY A 26 -0.64 1.72 -14.03
CA GLY A 26 -1.24 2.30 -12.83
C GLY A 26 -2.29 1.43 -12.17
N ASN A 27 -2.11 0.10 -12.09
CA ASN A 27 -3.13 -0.83 -11.59
C ASN A 27 -4.47 -0.70 -12.34
N ALA A 28 -4.42 -0.74 -13.68
CA ALA A 28 -5.58 -0.53 -14.56
C ALA A 28 -6.23 0.87 -14.45
N LYS A 29 -5.58 1.85 -13.80
CA LYS A 29 -6.02 3.25 -13.82
C LYS A 29 -5.84 3.89 -15.20
N TYR A 30 -4.81 3.48 -15.94
CA TYR A 30 -4.47 4.02 -17.25
C TYR A 30 -4.41 2.92 -18.34
N VAL A 31 -4.85 3.27 -19.54
CA VAL A 31 -4.56 2.56 -20.79
C VAL A 31 -3.62 3.40 -21.62
N VAL A 32 -2.56 2.75 -22.09
CA VAL A 32 -1.49 3.32 -22.89
C VAL A 32 -1.61 2.75 -24.29
N GLY A 33 -1.73 3.62 -25.29
CA GLY A 33 -1.77 3.25 -26.70
C GLY A 33 -0.61 3.86 -27.48
N GLY A 34 0.03 3.08 -28.34
CA GLY A 34 1.15 3.51 -29.19
C GLY A 34 1.09 2.90 -30.59
N GLY A 35 1.65 3.59 -31.57
CA GLY A 35 1.63 3.19 -32.99
C GLY A 35 2.75 3.84 -33.80
N LYS A 36 2.54 4.05 -35.10
CA LYS A 36 3.54 4.65 -36.02
C LYS A 36 3.81 6.14 -35.76
N LEU A 37 2.97 6.82 -34.99
CA LEU A 37 3.14 8.24 -34.66
C LEU A 37 4.25 8.47 -33.64
N LYS A 38 4.74 9.72 -33.56
CA LYS A 38 5.77 10.17 -32.59
C LYS A 38 5.28 10.26 -31.13
N ARG A 39 4.19 9.58 -30.79
CA ARG A 39 3.43 9.81 -29.56
C ARG A 39 2.83 8.53 -29.00
N VAL A 40 2.87 8.40 -27.68
CA VAL A 40 2.15 7.39 -26.90
C VAL A 40 1.07 8.12 -26.09
N GLN A 41 -0.18 7.69 -26.23
CA GLN A 41 -1.31 8.31 -25.54
C GLN A 41 -1.61 7.56 -24.24
N VAL A 42 -1.63 8.28 -23.12
CA VAL A 42 -2.04 7.75 -21.82
C VAL A 42 -3.43 8.28 -21.49
N ARG A 43 -4.38 7.37 -21.30
CA ARG A 43 -5.79 7.70 -21.00
C ARG A 43 -6.25 7.02 -19.74
N ARG A 44 -7.09 7.68 -18.97
CA ARG A 44 -7.70 7.10 -17.77
C ARG A 44 -8.81 6.12 -18.15
N VAL A 45 -8.84 4.95 -17.52
CA VAL A 45 -9.79 3.88 -17.81
C VAL A 45 -11.22 4.24 -17.40
N ALA A 46 -11.39 4.95 -16.28
CA ALA A 46 -12.70 5.25 -15.70
C ALA A 46 -13.61 6.09 -16.60
N ASP A 47 -13.04 7.02 -17.38
CA ASP A 47 -13.79 8.01 -18.16
C ASP A 47 -13.23 8.26 -19.57
N GLY A 48 -12.14 7.58 -19.94
CA GLY A 48 -11.48 7.74 -21.24
C GLY A 48 -10.76 9.07 -21.43
N GLN A 49 -10.60 9.89 -20.37
CA GLN A 49 -9.94 11.18 -20.46
C GLN A 49 -8.45 11.00 -20.81
N GLN A 50 -7.96 11.76 -21.79
CA GLN A 50 -6.53 11.82 -22.10
C GLN A 50 -5.79 12.55 -20.99
N MET A 51 -4.86 11.85 -20.33
CA MET A 51 -4.09 12.36 -19.19
C MET A 51 -2.75 12.91 -19.65
N ALA A 52 -2.06 12.18 -20.55
CA ALA A 52 -0.74 12.58 -21.03
C ALA A 52 -0.47 12.10 -22.46
N LEU A 53 0.50 12.76 -23.08
CA LEU A 53 1.01 12.46 -24.41
C LEU A 53 2.53 12.33 -24.32
N LEU A 54 3.02 11.09 -24.29
CA LEU A 54 4.45 10.81 -24.17
C LEU A 54 5.10 10.83 -25.56
N THR A 55 6.32 11.34 -25.65
CA THR A 55 7.04 11.45 -26.93
C THR A 55 7.86 10.19 -27.19
N ALA A 56 7.51 9.44 -28.25
CA ALA A 56 8.21 8.23 -28.68
C ALA A 56 7.92 7.96 -30.16
N GLU A 57 8.95 7.77 -30.99
CA GLU A 57 8.80 7.63 -32.45
C GLU A 57 8.85 6.17 -32.90
N GLY A 58 7.77 5.70 -33.54
CA GLY A 58 7.70 4.35 -34.11
C GLY A 58 7.70 3.26 -33.04
N VAL A 59 6.71 3.30 -32.16
CA VAL A 59 6.57 2.34 -31.04
C VAL A 59 6.13 0.98 -31.58
N LEU A 60 6.91 -0.06 -31.28
CA LEU A 60 6.64 -1.44 -31.69
C LEU A 60 6.05 -2.30 -30.57
N CYS A 61 6.33 -1.94 -29.32
CA CYS A 61 5.84 -2.66 -28.15
C CYS A 61 5.68 -1.72 -26.96
N LEU A 62 4.71 -2.04 -26.10
CA LEU A 62 4.41 -1.33 -24.86
C LEU A 62 4.22 -2.33 -23.72
N ALA A 63 4.69 -1.96 -22.53
CA ALA A 63 4.46 -2.71 -21.30
C ALA A 63 4.18 -1.74 -20.15
N GLY A 64 3.25 -2.11 -19.27
CA GLY A 64 3.07 -1.45 -17.98
C GLY A 64 3.60 -2.34 -16.88
N SER A 65 4.23 -1.73 -15.88
CA SER A 65 4.70 -2.42 -14.70
C SER A 65 3.54 -2.88 -13.81
N ARG A 66 3.73 -4.00 -13.11
CA ARG A 66 2.69 -4.67 -12.32
C ARG A 66 2.36 -3.91 -11.03
N ASP A 67 3.36 -3.26 -10.44
CA ASP A 67 3.17 -2.30 -9.35
C ASP A 67 2.40 -1.03 -9.77
N GLY A 68 2.16 -0.87 -11.08
CA GLY A 68 1.47 0.26 -11.68
C GLY A 68 2.34 1.51 -11.83
N ARG A 69 3.62 1.46 -11.44
CA ARG A 69 4.48 2.65 -11.35
C ARG A 69 5.14 3.05 -12.67
N TRP A 70 5.39 2.10 -13.56
CA TRP A 70 6.18 2.34 -14.77
C TRP A 70 5.43 2.01 -16.05
N ILE A 71 5.74 2.77 -17.11
CA ILE A 71 5.36 2.51 -18.50
C ILE A 71 6.65 2.37 -19.29
N ALA A 72 6.80 1.30 -20.08
CA ALA A 72 7.94 1.12 -20.97
C ALA A 72 7.51 0.95 -22.42
N ALA A 73 8.33 1.46 -23.34
CA ALA A 73 8.15 1.33 -24.79
C ALA A 73 9.45 0.94 -25.48
N GLY A 74 9.33 0.05 -26.47
CA GLY A 74 10.40 -0.23 -27.43
C GLY A 74 10.07 0.34 -28.80
N THR A 75 11.05 0.96 -29.45
CA THR A 75 10.86 1.58 -30.77
C THR A 75 11.57 0.85 -31.91
N ALA A 76 11.09 1.10 -33.13
CA ALA A 76 11.73 0.66 -34.38
C ALA A 76 13.14 1.25 -34.58
N ARG A 77 13.48 2.31 -33.84
CA ARG A 77 14.81 2.94 -33.84
C ARG A 77 15.76 2.37 -32.79
N GLY A 78 15.32 1.35 -32.05
CA GLY A 78 16.10 0.74 -30.99
C GLY A 78 16.10 1.51 -29.68
N GLU A 79 15.14 2.42 -29.47
CA GLU A 79 15.03 3.18 -28.23
C GLU A 79 14.16 2.41 -27.24
N LEU A 80 14.71 2.15 -26.04
CA LEU A 80 14.02 1.66 -24.86
C LEU A 80 13.70 2.86 -23.98
N LEU A 81 12.43 3.18 -23.86
CA LEU A 81 11.95 4.37 -23.15
C LEU A 81 11.13 3.94 -21.94
N MET A 82 11.30 4.63 -20.81
CA MET A 82 10.50 4.41 -19.61
C MET A 82 9.99 5.72 -19.03
N TRP A 83 8.73 5.70 -18.59
CA TRP A 83 8.05 6.81 -17.93
C TRP A 83 7.47 6.38 -16.59
N ASP A 84 7.41 7.31 -15.65
CA ASP A 84 6.60 7.16 -14.45
C ASP A 84 5.11 7.26 -14.84
N ALA A 85 4.31 6.31 -14.38
CA ALA A 85 2.90 6.20 -14.74
C ALA A 85 2.02 7.26 -14.07
N GLU A 86 2.46 7.86 -12.96
CA GLU A 86 1.71 8.86 -12.20
C GLU A 86 2.12 10.29 -12.59
N THR A 87 3.42 10.56 -12.73
CA THR A 87 3.91 11.89 -13.14
C THR A 87 3.94 12.07 -14.66
N HIS A 88 3.95 10.97 -15.42
CA HIS A 88 4.12 10.96 -16.87
C HIS A 88 5.48 11.51 -17.34
N GLU A 89 6.44 11.64 -16.43
CA GLU A 89 7.79 12.09 -16.74
C GLU A 89 8.65 10.92 -17.25
N ARG A 90 9.54 11.21 -18.20
CA ARG A 90 10.48 10.23 -18.74
C ARG A 90 11.63 10.06 -17.76
N VAL A 91 11.81 8.83 -17.29
CA VAL A 91 12.81 8.48 -16.26
C VAL A 91 14.02 7.78 -16.86
N PHE A 92 13.85 7.09 -18.00
CA PHE A 92 14.92 6.34 -18.64
C PHE A 92 14.81 6.33 -20.16
N GLU A 93 15.98 6.38 -20.79
CA GLU A 93 16.16 6.25 -22.22
C GLU A 93 17.47 5.51 -22.51
N HIS A 94 17.37 4.40 -23.23
CA HIS A 94 18.52 3.66 -23.73
C HIS A 94 18.37 3.40 -25.22
N LYS A 95 19.48 3.47 -25.96
CA LYS A 95 19.47 3.28 -27.40
C LYS A 95 20.34 2.10 -27.81
N GLU A 96 19.69 1.09 -28.34
CA GLU A 96 20.33 -0.03 -28.99
C GLU A 96 20.50 0.22 -30.50
N PRO A 97 21.45 -0.47 -31.16
CA PRO A 97 21.67 -0.29 -32.59
C PRO A 97 20.56 -0.88 -33.48
N TYR A 98 19.61 -1.60 -32.89
CA TYR A 98 18.64 -2.42 -33.60
C TYR A 98 17.25 -2.26 -32.95
N ALA A 99 16.20 -2.47 -33.74
CA ALA A 99 14.82 -2.29 -33.30
C ALA A 99 14.47 -3.19 -32.10
N ILE A 100 13.78 -2.61 -31.11
CA ILE A 100 13.29 -3.34 -29.93
C ILE A 100 11.86 -3.77 -30.21
N ASN A 101 11.65 -5.08 -30.31
CA ASN A 101 10.37 -5.65 -30.72
C ASN A 101 9.51 -6.12 -29.54
N ALA A 102 10.10 -6.26 -28.36
CA ALA A 102 9.37 -6.66 -27.17
C ALA A 102 10.02 -6.08 -25.90
N VAL A 103 9.17 -5.70 -24.97
CA VAL A 103 9.51 -5.18 -23.65
C VAL A 103 8.56 -5.82 -22.64
N TYR A 104 9.06 -6.26 -21.50
CA TYR A 104 8.26 -6.93 -20.47
C TYR A 104 8.82 -6.64 -19.08
N PHE A 105 7.96 -6.21 -18.16
CA PHE A 105 8.32 -6.06 -16.75
C PHE A 105 8.20 -7.38 -16.01
N LEU A 106 9.18 -7.69 -15.18
CA LEU A 106 9.14 -8.85 -14.30
C LEU A 106 8.02 -8.74 -13.25
N PRO A 107 7.52 -9.88 -12.71
CA PRO A 107 6.42 -9.90 -11.74
C PRO A 107 6.68 -9.07 -10.48
N ASP A 108 7.94 -8.91 -10.09
CA ASP A 108 8.36 -8.09 -8.95
C ASP A 108 8.40 -6.59 -9.28
N SER A 109 8.29 -6.21 -10.56
CA SER A 109 8.42 -4.83 -11.07
C SER A 109 9.79 -4.19 -10.84
N ILE A 110 10.78 -4.98 -10.43
CA ILE A 110 12.15 -4.53 -10.15
C ILE A 110 13.02 -4.67 -11.38
N GLU A 111 12.63 -5.49 -12.35
CA GLU A 111 13.45 -5.73 -13.53
C GLU A 111 12.62 -5.68 -14.82
N LEU A 112 13.29 -5.41 -15.93
CA LEU A 112 12.73 -5.24 -17.26
C LEU A 112 13.52 -6.03 -18.29
N ILE A 113 12.82 -6.81 -19.09
CA ILE A 113 13.39 -7.55 -20.21
C ILE A 113 13.08 -6.80 -21.50
N ALA A 114 14.11 -6.44 -22.25
CA ALA A 114 14.00 -5.86 -23.58
C ALA A 114 14.63 -6.79 -24.61
N LYS A 115 13.96 -6.98 -25.75
CA LYS A 115 14.44 -7.86 -26.81
C LYS A 115 14.60 -7.12 -28.13
N SER A 116 15.82 -7.20 -28.63
CA SER A 116 16.28 -6.53 -29.83
C SER A 116 16.17 -7.44 -31.05
N THR A 117 16.22 -6.86 -32.24
CA THR A 117 16.26 -7.61 -33.51
C THR A 117 17.59 -8.34 -33.73
N ASN A 118 18.65 -7.97 -33.01
CA ASN A 118 20.02 -8.46 -33.20
C ASN A 118 20.43 -9.66 -32.35
N ARG A 119 19.51 -10.59 -32.06
CA ARG A 119 19.80 -11.81 -31.28
C ARG A 119 20.08 -11.57 -29.79
N ARG A 120 19.88 -10.35 -29.27
CA ARG A 120 20.07 -10.03 -27.84
C ARG A 120 18.76 -9.85 -27.09
N VAL A 121 18.72 -10.44 -25.90
CA VAL A 121 17.77 -10.13 -24.83
C VAL A 121 18.56 -9.44 -23.73
N THR A 122 18.18 -8.21 -23.39
CA THR A 122 18.81 -7.43 -22.32
C THR A 122 17.89 -7.40 -21.10
N VAL A 123 18.46 -7.65 -19.93
CA VAL A 123 17.78 -7.59 -18.63
C VAL A 123 18.28 -6.37 -17.90
N TRP A 124 17.35 -5.56 -17.40
CA TRP A 124 17.58 -4.26 -16.79
C TRP A 124 17.01 -4.24 -15.38
N GLU A 125 17.76 -3.70 -14.43
CA GLU A 125 17.30 -3.40 -13.08
C GLU A 125 16.63 -2.02 -13.05
N ILE A 126 15.51 -1.94 -12.36
CA ILE A 126 14.69 -0.77 -12.08
C ILE A 126 14.63 -0.64 -10.55
N PRO A 127 14.77 0.57 -9.97
CA PRO A 127 14.84 1.88 -10.64
C PRO A 127 16.27 2.33 -11.00
N SER A 128 17.31 1.56 -10.67
CA SER A 128 18.71 1.90 -10.94
C SER A 128 19.04 2.07 -12.43
N CYS A 129 18.15 1.58 -13.32
CA CYS A 129 18.27 1.65 -14.78
C CYS A 129 19.56 1.03 -15.29
N LYS A 130 20.05 0.02 -14.57
CA LYS A 130 21.32 -0.65 -14.87
C LYS A 130 21.07 -1.91 -15.66
N GLN A 131 21.79 -2.09 -16.75
CA GLN A 131 21.81 -3.35 -17.47
C GLN A 131 22.47 -4.43 -16.59
N LEU A 132 21.72 -5.44 -16.21
CA LEU A 132 22.19 -6.56 -15.39
C LEU A 132 22.83 -7.64 -16.25
N GLN A 133 22.16 -8.00 -17.35
CA GLN A 133 22.55 -9.15 -18.15
C GLN A 133 22.23 -8.97 -19.64
N THR A 134 23.02 -9.65 -20.47
CA THR A 134 22.73 -9.85 -21.89
C THR A 134 22.71 -11.35 -22.16
N LEU A 135 21.62 -11.83 -22.77
CA LEU A 135 21.50 -13.20 -23.26
C LEU A 135 21.57 -13.16 -24.78
N ASP A 136 22.57 -13.85 -25.36
CA ASP A 136 22.68 -14.02 -26.81
C ASP A 136 21.87 -15.27 -27.21
N VAL A 137 20.86 -15.10 -28.07
CA VAL A 137 19.92 -16.15 -28.51
C VAL A 137 19.95 -16.29 -30.03
N GLU A 138 19.96 -17.51 -30.56
CA GLU A 138 19.99 -17.75 -32.01
C GLU A 138 18.75 -17.24 -32.79
N GLU A 139 18.90 -17.18 -34.11
CA GLU A 139 18.12 -16.41 -35.08
C GLU A 139 16.59 -16.63 -35.06
N GLY A 140 15.83 -15.52 -35.09
CA GLY A 140 14.37 -15.53 -35.28
C GLY A 140 13.53 -15.68 -34.01
N ALA A 141 14.14 -15.53 -32.82
CA ALA A 141 13.42 -15.65 -31.58
C ALA A 141 12.37 -14.52 -31.41
N VAL A 142 11.17 -14.80 -30.89
CA VAL A 142 10.32 -13.74 -30.33
C VAL A 142 10.13 -14.01 -28.85
N VAL A 143 10.56 -13.05 -28.05
CA VAL A 143 10.54 -13.12 -26.59
C VAL A 143 9.47 -12.15 -26.15
N GLN A 144 8.33 -12.66 -25.70
CA GLN A 144 7.74 -12.09 -24.49
C GLN A 144 8.22 -12.97 -23.35
N GLY A 145 9.19 -12.48 -22.59
CA GLY A 145 9.74 -13.18 -21.44
C GLY A 145 8.78 -13.04 -20.29
N TYR A 146 7.74 -13.86 -20.26
CA TYR A 146 7.00 -14.06 -19.02
C TYR A 146 7.91 -14.82 -18.08
N THR A 147 7.98 -14.37 -16.84
CA THR A 147 8.61 -15.17 -15.81
C THR A 147 7.59 -15.73 -14.88
N SER A 148 7.85 -16.97 -14.49
CA SER A 148 7.30 -17.54 -13.28
C SER A 148 7.68 -16.69 -12.06
N GLU A 149 6.98 -16.89 -10.94
CA GLU A 149 7.45 -16.48 -9.60
C GLU A 149 8.83 -17.12 -9.28
N SER A 150 9.30 -18.06 -10.11
CA SER A 150 10.62 -18.72 -10.07
C SER A 150 11.66 -18.15 -11.05
N TYR A 151 11.39 -17.01 -11.71
CA TYR A 151 12.35 -16.27 -12.53
C TYR A 151 12.89 -17.02 -13.78
N TRP A 152 12.02 -17.74 -14.50
CA TRP A 152 12.35 -18.39 -15.78
C TRP A 152 11.99 -17.53 -16.99
N ILE A 153 12.84 -17.45 -18.02
CA ILE A 153 12.59 -16.64 -19.23
C ILE A 153 12.26 -17.58 -20.40
N SER A 154 11.05 -17.50 -20.96
CA SER A 154 10.68 -18.24 -22.18
C SER A 154 11.00 -17.47 -23.46
N VAL A 155 11.50 -18.18 -24.46
CA VAL A 155 11.91 -17.65 -25.76
C VAL A 155 11.39 -18.57 -26.87
N ALA A 156 10.46 -18.08 -27.71
CA ALA A 156 10.06 -18.81 -28.91
C ALA A 156 11.13 -18.65 -29.99
N THR A 157 11.57 -19.73 -30.62
CA THR A 157 12.39 -19.75 -31.84
C THR A 157 11.56 -20.28 -33.00
N LYS A 158 12.10 -20.29 -34.23
CA LYS A 158 11.38 -20.82 -35.41
C LYS A 158 10.90 -22.28 -35.22
N ASN A 159 11.68 -23.09 -34.51
CA ASN A 159 11.44 -24.54 -34.41
C ASN A 159 11.35 -25.07 -32.96
N SER A 160 11.56 -24.22 -31.95
CA SER A 160 11.53 -24.63 -30.54
C SER A 160 11.15 -23.50 -29.60
N VAL A 161 10.62 -23.83 -28.43
CA VAL A 161 10.50 -22.92 -27.29
C VAL A 161 11.61 -23.25 -26.30
N ARG A 162 12.44 -22.27 -25.98
CA ARG A 162 13.55 -22.38 -25.02
C ARG A 162 13.20 -21.67 -23.72
N VAL A 163 13.60 -22.25 -22.60
CA VAL A 163 13.43 -21.67 -21.25
C VAL A 163 14.80 -21.47 -20.64
N TYR A 164 15.08 -20.27 -20.16
CA TYR A 164 16.34 -19.90 -19.51
C TYR A 164 16.13 -19.63 -18.02
N ASP A 165 17.14 -19.93 -17.21
CA ASP A 165 17.23 -19.47 -15.82
C ASP A 165 17.56 -17.97 -15.84
N GLY A 166 16.68 -17.13 -15.32
CA GLY A 166 16.92 -15.69 -15.31
C GLY A 166 18.14 -15.30 -14.47
N HIS A 167 18.48 -16.03 -13.40
CA HIS A 167 19.58 -15.64 -12.49
C HIS A 167 20.94 -15.92 -13.11
N LYS A 168 21.04 -17.03 -13.85
CA LYS A 168 22.32 -17.52 -14.38
C LYS A 168 22.41 -17.38 -15.89
N GLY A 169 21.31 -17.10 -16.59
CA GLY A 169 21.21 -17.07 -18.05
C GLY A 169 21.44 -18.41 -18.74
N HIS A 170 21.37 -19.53 -18.01
CA HIS A 170 21.60 -20.86 -18.58
C HIS A 170 20.31 -21.43 -19.16
N LEU A 171 20.42 -22.17 -20.27
CA LEU A 171 19.29 -22.89 -20.87
C LEU A 171 18.84 -24.02 -19.93
N LEU A 172 17.58 -23.98 -19.50
CA LEU A 172 16.94 -24.98 -18.64
C LEU A 172 16.21 -26.06 -19.45
N ALA A 173 15.48 -25.66 -20.50
CA ALA A 173 14.68 -26.55 -21.31
C ALA A 173 14.60 -26.09 -22.76
N GLU A 174 14.54 -27.05 -23.69
CA GLU A 174 14.25 -26.81 -25.11
C GLU A 174 13.16 -27.77 -25.58
N ILE A 175 12.04 -27.19 -26.03
CA ILE A 175 10.84 -27.94 -26.42
C ILE A 175 10.65 -27.76 -27.93
N PRO A 176 10.83 -28.80 -28.76
CA PRO A 176 10.75 -28.68 -30.21
C PRO A 176 9.30 -28.51 -30.68
N VAL A 177 8.93 -27.28 -31.03
CA VAL A 177 7.59 -26.87 -31.47
C VAL A 177 7.73 -25.72 -32.46
N GLN A 178 7.07 -25.84 -33.62
CA GLN A 178 6.95 -24.76 -34.59
C GLN A 178 5.87 -23.77 -34.14
N VAL A 179 6.31 -22.60 -33.68
CA VAL A 179 5.42 -21.58 -33.14
C VAL A 179 5.12 -20.53 -34.22
N THR A 180 3.84 -20.23 -34.42
CA THR A 180 3.38 -19.23 -35.40
C THR A 180 3.19 -17.84 -34.79
N SER A 181 3.02 -17.79 -33.47
CA SER A 181 2.77 -16.58 -32.70
C SER A 181 3.90 -16.28 -31.71
N PRO A 182 4.34 -15.02 -31.59
CA PRO A 182 5.39 -14.65 -30.65
C PRO A 182 4.99 -14.65 -29.16
N TYR A 183 3.69 -14.80 -28.86
CA TYR A 183 3.14 -14.66 -27.52
C TYR A 183 3.15 -16.02 -26.78
N LEU A 184 3.84 -16.11 -25.63
CA LEU A 184 4.04 -17.33 -24.84
C LEU A 184 3.62 -17.15 -23.36
N PRO A 185 2.32 -17.02 -23.05
CA PRO A 185 1.87 -16.84 -21.68
C PRO A 185 2.14 -18.09 -20.83
N TRP A 186 2.64 -17.88 -19.61
CA TRP A 186 2.81 -18.96 -18.62
C TRP A 186 1.52 -19.25 -17.89
N SER A 187 1.41 -20.49 -17.41
CA SER A 187 0.38 -20.92 -16.49
C SER A 187 0.68 -20.45 -15.06
N SER A 188 -0.35 -20.30 -14.23
CA SER A 188 -0.25 -19.86 -12.84
C SER A 188 0.53 -20.80 -11.92
N ASP A 189 0.80 -22.02 -12.38
CA ASP A 189 1.60 -23.02 -11.68
C ASP A 189 3.07 -22.98 -12.07
N ASP A 190 3.48 -22.02 -12.91
CA ASP A 190 4.86 -21.76 -13.31
C ASP A 190 5.60 -22.92 -14.00
N ASN A 191 4.89 -24.00 -14.30
CA ASN A 191 5.44 -25.18 -14.96
C ASN A 191 5.04 -25.26 -16.43
N HIS A 192 3.93 -24.62 -16.83
CA HIS A 192 3.39 -24.75 -18.18
C HIS A 192 3.43 -23.46 -18.99
N ILE A 193 3.67 -23.58 -20.29
CA ILE A 193 3.68 -22.50 -21.29
C ILE A 193 2.62 -22.80 -22.36
N PHE A 194 1.86 -21.79 -22.79
CA PHE A 194 0.94 -21.94 -23.92
C PHE A 194 1.55 -21.37 -25.19
N ALA A 195 1.64 -22.21 -26.23
CA ALA A 195 2.17 -21.83 -27.55
C ALA A 195 1.09 -22.02 -28.63
N ILE A 196 0.98 -21.06 -29.55
CA ILE A 196 0.14 -21.23 -30.74
C ILE A 196 0.99 -21.83 -31.86
N THR A 197 0.48 -22.89 -32.47
CA THR A 197 0.99 -23.48 -33.70
C THR A 197 -0.12 -23.46 -34.76
N ASP A 198 0.15 -23.86 -36.00
CA ASP A 198 -0.80 -23.82 -37.12
C ASP A 198 -2.17 -24.47 -36.76
N GLY A 199 -3.14 -23.65 -36.34
CA GLY A 199 -4.48 -24.09 -35.98
C GLY A 199 -4.62 -24.79 -34.62
N THR A 200 -3.60 -24.79 -33.75
CA THR A 200 -3.69 -25.41 -32.42
C THR A 200 -3.03 -24.60 -31.33
N ILE A 201 -3.57 -24.68 -30.11
CA ILE A 201 -2.88 -24.23 -28.90
C ILE A 201 -2.28 -25.46 -28.23
N LYS A 202 -0.97 -25.40 -27.96
CA LYS A 202 -0.22 -26.44 -27.25
C LYS A 202 0.15 -25.96 -25.86
N ARG A 203 -0.10 -26.80 -24.85
CA ARG A 203 0.40 -26.62 -23.47
C ARG A 203 1.70 -27.40 -23.33
N LEU A 204 2.79 -26.68 -23.16
CA LEU A 204 4.14 -27.19 -22.99
C LEU A 204 4.47 -27.23 -21.50
N ASP A 205 5.20 -28.23 -21.04
CA ASP A 205 5.72 -28.28 -19.68
C ASP A 205 7.24 -28.05 -19.70
N ALA A 206 7.65 -27.00 -19.00
CA ALA A 206 9.03 -26.55 -18.91
C ALA A 206 9.91 -27.51 -18.09
N THR A 207 9.33 -28.25 -17.13
CA THR A 207 10.08 -29.20 -16.28
C THR A 207 10.38 -30.50 -17.01
N THR A 208 9.41 -31.01 -17.77
CA THR A 208 9.54 -32.27 -18.52
C THR A 208 10.02 -32.07 -19.96
N SER A 209 10.14 -30.81 -20.40
CA SER A 209 10.48 -30.44 -21.79
C SER A 209 9.57 -31.11 -22.84
N SER A 210 8.27 -31.23 -22.53
CA SER A 210 7.32 -32.01 -23.34
C SER A 210 6.02 -31.27 -23.62
N VAL A 211 5.28 -31.73 -24.65
CA VAL A 211 3.93 -31.24 -24.95
C VAL A 211 2.93 -32.04 -24.12
N VAL A 212 2.24 -31.38 -23.19
CA VAL A 212 1.30 -32.02 -22.25
C VAL A 212 -0.11 -32.09 -22.84
N ALA A 213 -0.52 -31.07 -23.59
CA ALA A 213 -1.85 -31.03 -24.19
C ALA A 213 -1.88 -30.22 -25.49
N GLU A 214 -2.84 -30.55 -26.34
CA GLU A 214 -3.10 -29.93 -27.63
C GLU A 214 -4.61 -29.82 -27.81
N TRP A 215 -5.09 -28.67 -28.29
CA TRP A 215 -6.47 -28.52 -28.75
C TRP A 215 -6.58 -27.59 -29.96
N GLN A 216 -7.62 -27.83 -30.76
CA GLN A 216 -7.85 -27.19 -32.05
C GLN A 216 -8.48 -25.81 -31.90
N VAL A 217 -7.93 -24.82 -32.62
CA VAL A 217 -8.44 -23.44 -32.69
C VAL A 217 -8.49 -22.95 -34.15
N PRO A 218 -9.37 -21.98 -34.49
CA PRO A 218 -9.45 -21.47 -35.86
C PRO A 218 -8.13 -20.84 -36.31
N TYR A 219 -7.57 -21.30 -37.44
CA TYR A 219 -6.32 -20.75 -37.99
C TYR A 219 -6.48 -19.28 -38.39
N SER A 220 -5.50 -18.44 -38.02
CA SER A 220 -5.43 -17.03 -38.36
C SER A 220 -3.96 -16.60 -38.46
N GLU A 221 -3.60 -15.89 -39.54
CA GLU A 221 -2.23 -15.39 -39.77
C GLU A 221 -1.77 -14.40 -38.69
N HIS A 222 -2.70 -13.62 -38.12
CA HIS A 222 -2.45 -12.65 -37.06
C HIS A 222 -3.08 -13.07 -35.73
N SER A 223 -2.74 -14.26 -35.24
CA SER A 223 -3.28 -14.75 -33.96
C SER A 223 -2.52 -14.22 -32.75
N HIS A 224 -3.25 -13.84 -31.70
CA HIS A 224 -2.68 -13.44 -30.40
C HIS A 224 -3.26 -14.32 -29.30
N ILE A 225 -2.41 -14.73 -28.35
CA ILE A 225 -2.79 -15.43 -27.13
C ILE A 225 -2.36 -14.62 -25.91
N ASP A 226 -3.23 -14.48 -24.92
CA ASP A 226 -2.89 -13.88 -23.63
C ASP A 226 -3.77 -14.50 -22.53
N ARG A 227 -3.37 -14.34 -21.28
CA ARG A 227 -4.07 -14.92 -20.13
C ARG A 227 -4.08 -13.96 -18.92
N PRO A 228 -5.21 -13.88 -18.18
CA PRO A 228 -5.26 -13.23 -16.87
C PRO A 228 -4.47 -13.99 -15.78
N ARG A 229 -3.82 -13.26 -14.87
CA ARG A 229 -2.94 -13.78 -13.79
C ARG A 229 -3.55 -14.95 -13.01
N HIS A 230 -4.76 -14.77 -12.49
CA HIS A 230 -5.45 -15.77 -11.66
C HIS A 230 -6.63 -16.45 -12.37
N GLY A 231 -6.81 -16.20 -13.67
CA GLY A 231 -7.93 -16.76 -14.40
C GLY A 231 -7.66 -18.18 -14.89
N LYS A 232 -8.71 -19.00 -14.90
CA LYS A 232 -8.70 -20.37 -15.46
C LYS A 232 -8.73 -20.39 -16.99
N PHE A 233 -8.77 -19.22 -17.62
CA PHE A 233 -9.07 -19.06 -19.04
C PHE A 233 -7.86 -18.49 -19.80
N ILE A 234 -7.80 -18.84 -21.07
CA ILE A 234 -6.86 -18.34 -22.07
C ILE A 234 -7.69 -17.66 -23.14
N ALA A 235 -7.34 -16.43 -23.51
CA ALA A 235 -7.96 -15.77 -24.65
C ALA A 235 -7.11 -15.97 -25.91
N TYR A 236 -7.79 -16.27 -27.01
CA TYR A 236 -7.20 -16.46 -28.33
C TYR A 236 -7.94 -15.60 -29.34
N SER A 237 -7.22 -14.72 -30.03
CA SER A 237 -7.76 -13.91 -31.13
C SER A 237 -7.56 -14.60 -32.48
N ALA A 238 -8.65 -14.69 -33.24
CA ALA A 238 -8.67 -15.07 -34.64
C ALA A 238 -9.51 -14.07 -35.45
N LYS A 239 -8.83 -13.26 -36.27
CA LYS A 239 -9.42 -12.22 -37.14
C LYS A 239 -10.39 -11.28 -36.40
N HIS A 240 -11.67 -11.62 -36.43
CA HIS A 240 -12.78 -10.83 -35.90
C HIS A 240 -13.28 -11.31 -34.53
N ALA A 241 -12.66 -12.35 -33.97
CA ALA A 241 -13.18 -13.00 -32.77
C ALA A 241 -12.09 -13.23 -31.71
N ILE A 242 -12.41 -12.98 -30.45
CA ILE A 242 -11.64 -13.46 -29.29
C ILE A 242 -12.41 -14.61 -28.66
N THR A 243 -11.78 -15.78 -28.62
CA THR A 243 -12.32 -16.99 -27.99
C THR A 243 -11.65 -17.24 -26.65
N PHE A 244 -12.44 -17.58 -25.64
CA PHE A 244 -11.96 -17.91 -24.30
C PHE A 244 -12.01 -19.41 -24.09
N TRP A 245 -10.89 -19.99 -23.68
CA TRP A 245 -10.69 -21.43 -23.50
C TRP A 245 -10.29 -21.72 -22.06
N ASN A 246 -10.93 -22.70 -21.44
CA ASN A 246 -10.52 -23.14 -20.11
C ASN A 246 -9.21 -23.95 -20.20
N ALA A 247 -8.17 -23.52 -19.49
CA ALA A 247 -6.83 -24.11 -19.56
C ALA A 247 -6.74 -25.55 -19.01
N SER A 248 -7.70 -25.96 -18.18
CA SER A 248 -7.73 -27.30 -17.56
C SER A 248 -8.62 -28.27 -18.34
N THR A 249 -9.76 -27.81 -18.86
CA THR A 249 -10.74 -28.67 -19.55
C THR A 249 -10.65 -28.59 -21.08
N HIS A 250 -9.89 -27.63 -21.61
CA HIS A 250 -9.75 -27.35 -23.05
C HIS A 250 -11.09 -27.07 -23.75
N THR A 251 -12.07 -26.56 -22.99
CA THR A 251 -13.40 -26.24 -23.52
C THR A 251 -13.55 -24.74 -23.80
N LYS A 252 -14.19 -24.41 -24.92
CA LYS A 252 -14.56 -23.03 -25.27
C LYS A 252 -15.64 -22.54 -24.30
N SER A 253 -15.33 -21.49 -23.58
CA SER A 253 -16.15 -20.93 -22.49
C SER A 253 -16.75 -19.56 -22.83
N GLY A 254 -16.20 -18.84 -23.81
CA GLY A 254 -16.69 -17.51 -24.21
C GLY A 254 -16.24 -17.09 -25.61
N LEU A 255 -16.93 -16.09 -26.17
CA LEU A 255 -16.68 -15.53 -27.49
C LEU A 255 -17.01 -14.03 -27.50
N ILE A 256 -16.08 -13.23 -27.99
CA ILE A 256 -16.31 -11.82 -28.34
C ILE A 256 -16.15 -11.72 -29.86
N GLU A 257 -17.18 -11.31 -30.58
CA GLU A 257 -17.10 -11.00 -32.01
C GLU A 257 -17.08 -9.49 -32.23
N ARG A 258 -16.22 -9.03 -33.12
CA ARG A 258 -16.13 -7.64 -33.58
C ARG A 258 -16.38 -7.56 -35.07
N PRO A 259 -16.94 -6.44 -35.56
CA PRO A 259 -17.16 -6.23 -36.99
C PRO A 259 -15.85 -5.99 -37.76
N LEU A 260 -14.78 -5.59 -37.08
CA LEU A 260 -13.48 -5.25 -37.64
C LEU A 260 -12.39 -6.17 -37.09
N GLU A 261 -11.29 -6.30 -37.83
CA GLU A 261 -10.19 -7.20 -37.46
C GLU A 261 -9.44 -6.66 -36.24
N ILE A 262 -9.12 -7.58 -35.32
CA ILE A 262 -8.48 -7.29 -34.04
C ILE A 262 -6.96 -7.32 -34.26
N SER A 263 -6.30 -6.21 -33.98
CA SER A 263 -4.84 -6.06 -34.15
C SER A 263 -4.05 -6.53 -32.94
N PHE A 264 -4.58 -6.29 -31.74
CA PHE A 264 -3.96 -6.62 -30.45
C PHE A 264 -4.99 -6.64 -29.32
N PHE A 265 -4.73 -7.38 -28.24
CA PHE A 265 -5.49 -7.26 -27.00
C PHE A 265 -4.58 -7.52 -25.81
N ALA A 266 -4.93 -6.96 -24.64
CA ALA A 266 -4.18 -7.15 -23.40
C ALA A 266 -5.13 -7.22 -22.20
N PHE A 267 -4.85 -8.13 -21.27
CA PHE A 267 -5.53 -8.12 -19.97
C PHE A 267 -4.92 -7.06 -19.04
N SER A 268 -5.75 -6.51 -18.17
CA SER A 268 -5.25 -5.71 -17.05
C SER A 268 -4.51 -6.59 -16.02
N PRO A 269 -3.55 -6.03 -15.25
CA PRO A 269 -2.77 -6.80 -14.27
C PRO A 269 -3.63 -7.53 -13.19
N ASP A 270 -4.81 -6.98 -12.90
CA ASP A 270 -5.80 -7.53 -11.97
C ASP A 270 -6.77 -8.54 -12.62
N GLY A 271 -6.74 -8.69 -13.95
CA GLY A 271 -7.61 -9.58 -14.72
C GLY A 271 -9.07 -9.12 -14.85
N GLN A 272 -9.39 -7.90 -14.42
CA GLN A 272 -10.75 -7.34 -14.46
C GLN A 272 -11.13 -6.72 -15.80
N PHE A 273 -10.16 -6.24 -16.57
CA PHE A 273 -10.40 -5.55 -17.83
C PHE A 273 -9.65 -6.21 -18.98
N LEU A 274 -10.25 -6.16 -20.17
CA LEU A 274 -9.66 -6.52 -21.43
C LEU A 274 -9.63 -5.29 -22.33
N ALA A 275 -8.46 -4.85 -22.75
CA ALA A 275 -8.35 -3.85 -23.80
C ALA A 275 -8.20 -4.55 -25.14
N ILE A 276 -9.07 -4.23 -26.11
CA ILE A 276 -9.08 -4.79 -27.46
C ILE A 276 -8.84 -3.65 -28.43
N CYS A 277 -7.86 -3.82 -29.32
CA CYS A 277 -7.55 -2.87 -30.37
C CYS A 277 -8.01 -3.39 -31.74
N GLY A 278 -8.76 -2.57 -32.47
CA GLY A 278 -9.10 -2.83 -33.87
C GLY A 278 -8.10 -2.19 -34.84
N LEU A 279 -8.14 -2.62 -36.11
CA LEU A 279 -7.40 -1.96 -37.21
C LEU A 279 -7.88 -0.53 -37.50
N ASP A 280 -9.07 -0.15 -37.03
CA ASP A 280 -9.63 1.20 -37.10
C ASP A 280 -9.03 2.20 -36.08
N GLY A 281 -8.16 1.71 -35.19
CA GLY A 281 -7.62 2.47 -34.08
C GLY A 281 -8.60 2.72 -32.93
N GLU A 282 -9.72 2.00 -32.90
CA GLU A 282 -10.59 1.99 -31.73
C GLU A 282 -10.02 1.03 -30.67
N VAL A 283 -9.79 1.53 -29.45
CA VAL A 283 -9.48 0.70 -28.29
C VAL A 283 -10.72 0.58 -27.42
N THR A 284 -11.32 -0.60 -27.42
CA THR A 284 -12.46 -0.91 -26.56
C THR A 284 -11.96 -1.59 -25.31
N ILE A 285 -12.25 -1.01 -24.15
CA ILE A 285 -12.07 -1.70 -22.87
C ILE A 285 -13.34 -2.50 -22.62
N GLN A 286 -13.20 -3.75 -22.19
CA GLN A 286 -14.29 -4.61 -21.80
C GLN A 286 -14.08 -5.11 -20.38
N ASP A 287 -15.14 -5.04 -19.58
CA ASP A 287 -15.15 -5.60 -18.23
C ASP A 287 -15.27 -7.14 -18.31
N LEU A 288 -14.43 -7.83 -17.56
CA LEU A 288 -14.35 -9.27 -17.46
C LEU A 288 -14.82 -9.71 -16.08
N GLU A 289 -15.83 -10.57 -16.06
CA GLU A 289 -16.30 -11.19 -14.83
C GLU A 289 -15.74 -12.61 -14.75
N ASP A 290 -14.98 -12.89 -13.70
CA ASP A 290 -14.30 -14.17 -13.49
C ASP A 290 -13.39 -14.61 -14.67
N GLY A 291 -12.87 -13.66 -15.45
CA GLY A 291 -12.00 -13.91 -16.61
C GLY A 291 -12.75 -14.27 -17.90
N LEU A 292 -14.07 -14.06 -17.95
CA LEU A 292 -14.90 -14.19 -19.14
C LEU A 292 -15.57 -12.85 -19.49
N PRO A 293 -15.89 -12.63 -20.79
CA PRO A 293 -16.58 -11.42 -21.22
C PRO A 293 -17.95 -11.32 -20.58
N SER A 294 -18.21 -10.23 -19.85
CA SER A 294 -19.57 -9.96 -19.35
C SER A 294 -20.52 -9.73 -20.53
N CYS A 295 -21.70 -10.36 -20.47
CA CYS A 295 -22.77 -10.14 -21.45
C CYS A 295 -23.40 -8.73 -21.38
N TYR A 296 -22.96 -7.91 -20.42
CA TYR A 296 -23.38 -6.51 -20.23
C TYR A 296 -22.16 -5.58 -20.16
N SER A 297 -21.44 -5.40 -21.26
CA SER A 297 -20.38 -4.38 -21.33
C SER A 297 -21.01 -2.98 -21.46
N THR A 298 -20.95 -2.19 -20.38
CA THR A 298 -21.14 -0.72 -20.41
C THR A 298 -19.81 0.04 -20.38
N ALA A 299 -18.70 -0.64 -20.65
CA ALA A 299 -17.38 -0.05 -20.57
C ALA A 299 -17.21 1.07 -21.63
N PRO A 300 -16.54 2.18 -21.28
CA PRO A 300 -16.37 3.31 -22.18
C PRO A 300 -15.59 2.88 -23.44
N ARG A 301 -16.11 3.22 -24.61
CA ARG A 301 -15.37 3.11 -25.88
C ARG A 301 -14.32 4.23 -25.90
N ILE A 302 -13.04 3.86 -25.92
CA ILE A 302 -11.95 4.82 -25.92
C ILE A 302 -11.34 4.83 -27.32
N HIS A 303 -11.74 5.82 -28.13
CA HIS A 303 -11.12 6.01 -29.44
C HIS A 303 -9.71 6.56 -29.28
N ILE A 304 -8.69 5.72 -29.46
CA ILE A 304 -7.29 6.14 -29.62
C ILE A 304 -7.04 6.32 -31.12
N ALA A 305 -7.65 7.36 -31.69
CA ALA A 305 -7.53 7.62 -33.13
C ALA A 305 -6.06 7.84 -33.53
N ASP A 306 -5.61 7.02 -34.49
CA ASP A 306 -4.47 7.32 -35.35
C ASP A 306 -4.95 8.42 -36.31
N THR A 307 -4.64 9.69 -36.06
CA THR A 307 -5.05 10.83 -36.90
C THR A 307 -4.34 10.89 -38.26
N ALA A 308 -4.01 9.73 -38.84
CA ALA A 308 -3.45 9.58 -40.18
C ALA A 308 -4.43 8.93 -41.18
N LEU A 309 -5.61 8.46 -40.74
CA LEU A 309 -6.60 7.80 -41.60
C LEU A 309 -7.71 8.72 -42.16
N GLU A 310 -7.64 10.04 -41.93
CA GLU A 310 -8.56 11.01 -42.58
C GLU A 310 -8.18 11.35 -44.05
N GLY A 311 -7.18 10.69 -44.63
CA GLY A 311 -6.74 10.92 -46.02
C GLY A 311 -7.42 10.04 -47.09
N TYR A 312 -8.20 9.02 -46.70
CA TYR A 312 -8.82 8.08 -47.62
C TYR A 312 -10.26 7.81 -47.19
N LEU A 313 -11.16 8.73 -47.53
CA LEU A 313 -12.58 8.52 -47.82
C LEU A 313 -13.15 9.87 -48.29
N ILE A 314 -12.67 10.32 -49.46
CA ILE A 314 -13.42 11.27 -50.30
C ILE A 314 -14.33 10.40 -51.15
N ASP A 315 -15.64 10.48 -50.90
CA ASP A 315 -16.73 10.47 -51.89
C ASP A 315 -18.05 10.06 -51.22
N ALA A 316 -18.76 11.06 -50.71
CA ALA A 316 -20.22 11.09 -50.70
C ALA A 316 -20.67 12.54 -50.48
N GLU A 317 -21.11 13.15 -51.58
CA GLU A 317 -21.59 14.51 -51.74
C GLU A 317 -22.51 15.00 -50.62
N ALA A 318 -22.15 16.14 -50.02
CA ALA A 318 -23.10 17.02 -49.35
C ALA A 318 -23.46 18.15 -50.33
N PRO A 319 -24.74 18.41 -50.64
CA PRO A 319 -25.09 19.60 -51.40
C PRO A 319 -25.02 20.83 -50.49
N SER A 320 -24.02 21.66 -50.82
CA SER A 320 -24.01 23.13 -50.82
C SER A 320 -24.98 23.87 -49.90
N THR A 321 -24.39 24.62 -48.97
CA THR A 321 -24.92 25.86 -48.42
C THR A 321 -25.23 26.87 -49.52
N ASP A 322 -26.42 27.49 -49.48
CA ASP A 322 -26.55 28.90 -49.86
C ASP A 322 -27.79 29.60 -49.30
N ALA A 323 -27.59 30.89 -49.04
CA ALA A 323 -28.54 31.99 -48.90
C ALA A 323 -29.35 32.19 -47.59
N VAL A 324 -28.79 33.05 -46.72
CA VAL A 324 -29.39 34.29 -46.19
C VAL A 324 -30.88 34.30 -45.81
N SER A 325 -31.18 34.48 -44.52
CA SER A 325 -31.81 35.73 -44.01
C SER A 325 -32.15 35.66 -42.53
N THR A 326 -31.69 36.67 -41.80
CA THR A 326 -32.23 37.09 -40.51
C THR A 326 -33.69 37.51 -40.68
N SER A 327 -34.64 36.90 -39.96
CA SER A 327 -35.66 37.63 -39.19
C SER A 327 -36.60 36.70 -38.40
N GLN A 328 -37.04 37.22 -37.25
CA GLN A 328 -38.24 36.88 -36.48
C GLN A 328 -38.20 35.72 -35.46
N TYR A 329 -38.03 36.14 -34.20
CA TYR A 329 -38.74 35.67 -33.00
C TYR A 329 -40.01 34.86 -33.26
N GLN A 330 -40.10 33.65 -32.70
CA GLN A 330 -40.99 33.32 -31.57
C GLN A 330 -40.88 31.84 -31.14
N GLY A 331 -40.64 31.62 -29.85
CA GLY A 331 -41.30 30.57 -29.06
C GLY A 331 -40.79 29.13 -29.14
N ASN A 332 -39.82 28.78 -28.28
CA ASN A 332 -40.01 27.67 -27.32
C ASN A 332 -38.94 27.69 -26.22
N ARG A 333 -39.32 28.26 -25.06
CA ARG A 333 -38.54 28.19 -23.81
C ARG A 333 -38.51 26.74 -23.31
N ILE A 334 -37.32 26.20 -23.09
CA ILE A 334 -37.10 25.00 -22.27
C ILE A 334 -37.50 25.38 -20.81
N PRO A 335 -38.33 24.60 -20.10
CA PRO A 335 -38.75 24.96 -18.75
C PRO A 335 -37.58 24.90 -17.75
N ALA A 336 -37.40 25.97 -16.98
CA ALA A 336 -36.28 26.24 -16.07
C ALA A 336 -36.06 25.18 -14.96
N ASN A 337 -37.01 24.28 -14.71
CA ASN A 337 -36.90 23.26 -13.65
C ASN A 337 -35.97 22.08 -14.00
N ARG A 338 -35.82 21.72 -15.29
CA ARG A 338 -34.99 20.55 -15.67
C ARG A 338 -33.49 20.79 -15.50
N SER A 339 -33.02 22.02 -15.70
CA SER A 339 -31.62 22.40 -15.47
C SER A 339 -31.29 22.41 -13.99
N LEU A 340 -32.18 22.96 -13.15
CA LEU A 340 -32.01 22.99 -11.71
C LEU A 340 -31.94 21.58 -11.08
N VAL A 341 -32.83 20.67 -11.48
CA VAL A 341 -32.84 19.27 -11.00
C VAL A 341 -31.50 18.58 -11.31
N ARG A 342 -30.92 18.78 -12.50
CA ARG A 342 -29.62 18.20 -12.88
C ARG A 342 -28.48 18.76 -12.03
N VAL A 343 -28.49 20.05 -11.71
CA VAL A 343 -27.47 20.69 -10.86
C VAL A 343 -27.54 20.14 -9.44
N LEU A 344 -28.75 20.04 -8.86
CA LEU A 344 -28.94 19.50 -7.52
C LEU A 344 -28.51 18.03 -7.40
N ILE A 345 -28.80 17.19 -8.41
CA ILE A 345 -28.33 15.79 -8.43
C ILE A 345 -26.79 15.72 -8.45
N LYS A 346 -26.14 16.55 -9.27
CA LYS A 346 -24.66 16.59 -9.35
C LYS A 346 -24.04 17.13 -8.06
N ARG A 347 -24.64 18.15 -7.44
CA ARG A 347 -24.14 18.74 -6.19
C ARG A 347 -24.31 17.79 -5.02
N SER A 348 -25.47 17.12 -4.91
CA SER A 348 -25.71 16.06 -3.93
C SER A 348 -24.68 14.93 -4.04
N LYS A 349 -24.29 14.52 -5.25
CA LYS A 349 -23.19 13.55 -5.47
C LYS A 349 -21.87 13.99 -4.83
N VAL A 350 -21.50 15.25 -4.99
CA VAL A 350 -20.25 15.80 -4.44
C VAL A 350 -20.32 15.85 -2.92
N TYR A 351 -21.44 16.32 -2.34
CA TYR A 351 -21.62 16.33 -0.89
C TYR A 351 -21.55 14.93 -0.26
N VAL A 352 -22.04 13.89 -0.94
CA VAL A 352 -21.86 12.50 -0.50
C VAL A 352 -20.39 12.04 -0.61
N ALA A 353 -19.62 12.53 -1.58
CA ALA A 353 -18.20 12.20 -1.65
C ALA A 353 -17.40 12.86 -0.51
N ASP A 354 -17.77 14.09 -0.14
CA ASP A 354 -17.06 14.91 0.85
C ASP A 354 -17.50 14.65 2.31
N GLY A 355 -18.45 13.76 2.55
CA GLY A 355 -18.91 13.44 3.90
C GLY A 355 -20.00 14.35 4.48
N LEU A 356 -20.59 15.24 3.66
CA LEU A 356 -21.56 16.25 4.06
C LEU A 356 -23.00 15.77 3.85
N TRP A 357 -23.43 14.79 4.65
CA TRP A 357 -24.66 14.03 4.42
C TRP A 357 -25.95 14.85 4.53
N GLU A 358 -25.99 15.82 5.45
CA GLU A 358 -27.18 16.69 5.65
C GLU A 358 -27.44 17.59 4.44
N LEU A 359 -26.38 18.16 3.87
CA LEU A 359 -26.46 18.98 2.66
C LEU A 359 -26.84 18.12 1.44
N ALA A 360 -26.28 16.91 1.34
CA ALA A 360 -26.65 15.96 0.31
C ALA A 360 -28.14 15.54 0.39
N LEU A 361 -28.65 15.34 1.62
CA LEU A 361 -30.03 14.97 1.90
C LEU A 361 -31.00 16.13 1.57
N ASN A 362 -30.61 17.36 1.89
CA ASN A 362 -31.39 18.55 1.55
C ASN A 362 -31.53 18.71 0.03
N ASP A 363 -30.43 18.54 -0.72
CA ASP A 363 -30.48 18.56 -2.18
C ASP A 363 -31.32 17.41 -2.76
N ALA A 364 -31.24 16.22 -2.17
CA ALA A 364 -32.06 15.09 -2.59
C ALA A 364 -33.56 15.32 -2.36
N ASN A 365 -33.95 15.84 -1.18
CA ASN A 365 -35.33 16.19 -0.88
C ASN A 365 -35.84 17.30 -1.80
N LYS A 366 -35.01 18.31 -2.10
CA LYS A 366 -35.35 19.38 -3.04
C LYS A 366 -35.55 18.87 -4.47
N VAL A 367 -34.79 17.87 -4.90
CA VAL A 367 -35.03 17.18 -6.18
C VAL A 367 -36.36 16.45 -6.17
N ILE A 368 -36.71 15.77 -5.07
CA ILE A 368 -38.00 15.06 -4.93
C ILE A 368 -39.18 16.05 -4.92
N GLU A 369 -39.04 17.21 -4.28
CA GLU A 369 -40.05 18.27 -4.31
C GLU A 369 -40.27 18.82 -5.72
N LEU A 370 -39.19 19.03 -6.48
CA LEU A 370 -39.25 19.57 -7.84
C LEU A 370 -39.71 18.54 -8.88
N ASP A 371 -39.39 17.26 -8.69
CA ASP A 371 -39.83 16.15 -9.53
C ASP A 371 -40.05 14.86 -8.71
N PRO A 372 -41.27 14.68 -8.15
CA PRO A 372 -41.60 13.48 -7.35
C PRO A 372 -41.63 12.18 -8.15
N SER A 373 -41.60 12.28 -9.49
CA SER A 373 -41.58 11.11 -10.38
C SER A 373 -40.17 10.65 -10.74
N SER A 374 -39.16 11.48 -10.45
CA SER A 374 -37.76 11.19 -10.75
C SER A 374 -37.21 10.13 -9.80
N PRO A 375 -36.76 8.97 -10.30
CA PRO A 375 -36.11 7.97 -9.46
C PRO A 375 -34.77 8.47 -8.89
N TRP A 376 -34.14 9.45 -9.56
CA TRP A 376 -32.82 9.96 -9.16
C TRP A 376 -32.85 10.78 -7.87
N GLY A 377 -33.97 11.42 -7.52
CA GLY A 377 -34.12 12.10 -6.23
C GLY A 377 -34.08 11.11 -5.06
N TYR A 378 -34.81 9.99 -5.20
CA TYR A 378 -34.83 8.92 -4.21
C TYR A 378 -33.51 8.14 -4.14
N GLU A 379 -32.80 7.99 -5.27
CA GLU A 379 -31.45 7.41 -5.30
C GLU A 379 -30.43 8.28 -4.56
N ARG A 380 -30.46 9.61 -4.74
CA ARG A 380 -29.61 10.54 -3.96
C ARG A 380 -29.96 10.51 -2.47
N LYS A 381 -31.24 10.43 -2.14
CA LYS A 381 -31.72 10.33 -0.76
C LYS A 381 -31.23 9.04 -0.09
N HIS A 382 -31.31 7.91 -0.78
CA HIS A 382 -30.73 6.65 -0.35
C HIS A 382 -29.22 6.78 -0.07
N ALA A 383 -28.46 7.34 -1.02
CA ALA A 383 -27.01 7.48 -0.88
C ALA A 383 -26.59 8.36 0.31
N ALA A 384 -27.31 9.46 0.55
CA ALA A 384 -27.06 10.35 1.69
C ALA A 384 -27.38 9.67 3.03
N LEU A 385 -28.54 9.02 3.15
CA LEU A 385 -28.98 8.32 4.38
C LEU A 385 -28.10 7.11 4.69
N HIS A 386 -27.73 6.33 3.66
CA HIS A 386 -26.85 5.18 3.81
C HIS A 386 -25.49 5.60 4.38
N LYS A 387 -24.96 6.74 3.94
CA LYS A 387 -23.68 7.25 4.44
C LYS A 387 -23.79 7.93 5.80
N ALA A 388 -24.96 8.49 6.14
CA ALA A 388 -25.26 8.98 7.48
C ALA A 388 -25.45 7.85 8.52
N GLY A 389 -25.53 6.58 8.07
CA GLY A 389 -25.73 5.42 8.94
C GLY A 389 -27.20 5.11 9.28
N ASP A 390 -28.15 5.81 8.63
CA ASP A 390 -29.59 5.59 8.78
C ASP A 390 -30.09 4.60 7.71
N TYR A 391 -29.86 3.32 7.97
CA TYR A 391 -30.07 2.25 7.00
C TYR A 391 -31.55 1.93 6.74
N GLU A 392 -32.43 2.11 7.73
CA GLU A 392 -33.87 1.85 7.58
C GLU A 392 -34.50 2.83 6.59
N ASN A 393 -34.23 4.13 6.77
CA ASN A 393 -34.73 5.15 5.87
C ASN A 393 -34.04 5.09 4.50
N ALA A 394 -32.77 4.67 4.45
CA ALA A 394 -32.09 4.41 3.18
C ALA A 394 -32.74 3.26 2.39
N ALA A 395 -33.11 2.16 3.07
CA ALA A 395 -33.80 1.03 2.45
C ALA A 395 -35.18 1.45 1.91
N SER A 396 -35.97 2.17 2.71
CA SER A 396 -37.27 2.70 2.28
C SER A 396 -37.16 3.64 1.06
N ALA A 397 -36.14 4.50 1.03
CA ALA A 397 -35.86 5.37 -0.11
C ALA A 397 -35.50 4.57 -1.38
N PHE A 398 -34.78 3.46 -1.23
CA PHE A 398 -34.41 2.57 -2.32
C PHE A 398 -35.63 1.80 -2.88
N GLU A 399 -36.50 1.28 -2.02
CA GLU A 399 -37.75 0.64 -2.45
C GLU A 399 -38.65 1.63 -3.21
N THR A 400 -38.74 2.86 -2.69
CA THR A 400 -39.47 3.95 -3.36
C THR A 400 -38.86 4.27 -4.73
N MET A 401 -37.53 4.31 -4.83
CA MET A 401 -36.81 4.47 -6.09
C MET A 401 -37.19 3.37 -7.09
N LEU A 402 -37.13 2.10 -6.70
CA LEU A 402 -37.50 0.96 -7.57
C LEU A 402 -38.95 1.06 -8.04
N SER A 403 -39.87 1.40 -7.13
CA SER A 403 -41.27 1.65 -7.45
C SER A 403 -41.43 2.75 -8.52
N LYS A 404 -40.74 3.89 -8.37
CA LYS A 404 -40.74 4.98 -9.38
C LYS A 404 -40.10 4.57 -10.70
N MET A 405 -39.03 3.77 -10.67
CA MET A 405 -38.40 3.25 -11.90
C MET A 405 -39.34 2.30 -12.66
N SER A 406 -40.14 1.49 -11.95
CA SER A 406 -41.13 0.59 -12.56
C SER A 406 -42.25 1.37 -13.28
N GLN A 407 -42.64 2.51 -12.72
CA GLN A 407 -43.73 3.38 -13.19
C GLN A 407 -43.27 4.41 -14.24
N SER A 408 -41.98 4.50 -14.53
CA SER A 408 -41.42 5.50 -15.45
C SER A 408 -41.84 5.26 -16.91
N THR A 409 -42.15 6.33 -17.64
CA THR A 409 -42.47 6.26 -19.07
C THR A 409 -41.24 6.02 -19.94
N ASP A 410 -40.02 6.28 -19.44
CA ASP A 410 -38.76 6.10 -20.17
C ASP A 410 -38.36 4.60 -20.26
N PRO A 411 -38.22 4.02 -21.47
CA PRO A 411 -37.82 2.63 -21.64
C PRO A 411 -36.41 2.33 -21.11
N SER A 412 -35.52 3.32 -21.06
CA SER A 412 -34.17 3.18 -20.50
C SER A 412 -34.21 2.97 -18.99
N ILE A 413 -35.09 3.70 -18.29
CA ILE A 413 -35.28 3.58 -16.83
C ILE A 413 -35.96 2.24 -16.49
N ARG A 414 -36.92 1.79 -17.29
CA ARG A 414 -37.54 0.46 -17.12
C ARG A 414 -36.56 -0.69 -17.39
N LYS A 415 -35.60 -0.51 -18.31
CA LYS A 415 -34.51 -1.47 -18.53
C LYS A 415 -33.56 -1.52 -17.32
N LEU A 416 -33.23 -0.37 -16.73
CA LEU A 416 -32.46 -0.28 -15.48
C LEU A 416 -33.19 -0.93 -14.30
N HIS A 417 -34.51 -0.75 -14.17
CA HIS A 417 -35.31 -1.43 -13.15
C HIS A 417 -35.18 -2.97 -13.24
N ARG A 418 -35.23 -3.53 -14.45
CA ARG A 418 -35.02 -4.98 -14.66
C ARG A 418 -33.61 -5.43 -14.29
N TYR A 419 -32.61 -4.56 -14.42
CA TYR A 419 -31.24 -4.83 -13.99
C TYR A 419 -31.15 -4.90 -12.45
N TYR A 420 -31.75 -3.94 -11.74
CA TYR A 420 -31.77 -3.94 -10.27
C TYR A 420 -32.51 -5.14 -9.66
N ILE A 421 -33.51 -5.69 -10.36
CA ILE A 421 -34.33 -6.82 -9.89
C ILE A 421 -33.82 -8.17 -10.41
N ASN A 422 -32.82 -8.20 -11.29
CA ASN A 422 -32.28 -9.46 -11.83
C ASN A 422 -31.65 -10.30 -10.71
N PRO A 423 -32.24 -11.46 -10.33
CA PRO A 423 -31.79 -12.24 -9.18
C PRO A 423 -30.34 -12.72 -9.28
N THR A 424 -29.86 -12.97 -10.51
CA THR A 424 -28.52 -13.50 -10.77
C THR A 424 -27.46 -12.41 -10.57
N ASN A 425 -27.69 -11.20 -11.08
CA ASN A 425 -26.78 -10.07 -10.93
C ASN A 425 -26.75 -9.59 -9.47
N THR A 426 -27.93 -9.52 -8.83
CA THR A 426 -28.04 -9.15 -7.41
C THR A 426 -27.31 -10.14 -6.52
N ARG A 427 -27.47 -11.46 -6.74
CA ARG A 427 -26.73 -12.49 -5.99
C ARG A 427 -25.22 -12.39 -6.21
N MET A 428 -24.76 -12.07 -7.42
CA MET A 428 -23.33 -11.92 -7.71
C MET A 428 -22.71 -10.69 -7.02
N VAL A 429 -23.39 -9.54 -7.06
CA VAL A 429 -22.94 -8.33 -6.36
C VAL A 429 -22.92 -8.54 -4.85
N ILE A 430 -23.96 -9.18 -4.30
CA ILE A 430 -24.01 -9.57 -2.88
C ILE A 430 -22.82 -10.49 -2.55
N ARG A 431 -22.55 -11.52 -3.36
CA ARG A 431 -21.41 -12.43 -3.16
C ARG A 431 -20.07 -11.71 -3.18
N ARG A 432 -19.84 -10.78 -4.12
CA ARG A 432 -18.59 -9.98 -4.16
C ARG A 432 -18.45 -9.12 -2.89
N ALA A 433 -19.53 -8.49 -2.44
CA ALA A 433 -19.54 -7.69 -1.22
C ALA A 433 -19.30 -8.55 0.03
N VAL A 434 -19.94 -9.72 0.12
CA VAL A 434 -19.75 -10.72 1.19
C VAL A 434 -18.30 -11.20 1.24
N GLN A 435 -17.73 -11.57 0.09
CA GLN A 435 -16.34 -12.02 0.00
C GLN A 435 -15.36 -10.92 0.42
N GLN A 436 -15.61 -9.66 0.04
CA GLN A 436 -14.78 -8.55 0.49
C GLN A 436 -14.88 -8.35 2.00
N ALA A 437 -16.07 -8.35 2.57
CA ALA A 437 -16.27 -8.19 4.02
C ALA A 437 -15.62 -9.33 4.83
N ILE A 438 -15.62 -10.56 4.29
CA ILE A 438 -15.05 -11.74 4.95
C ILE A 438 -13.53 -11.84 4.77
N ARG A 439 -12.97 -11.25 3.71
CA ARG A 439 -11.50 -11.15 3.57
C ARG A 439 -10.89 -10.39 4.75
N ASP A 440 -11.54 -9.30 5.13
CA ASP A 440 -11.05 -8.39 6.18
C ASP A 440 -11.49 -8.79 7.60
N SER A 441 -12.28 -9.86 7.76
CA SER A 441 -12.74 -10.39 9.05
C SER A 441 -11.92 -11.58 9.56
N PRO A 442 -12.03 -11.93 10.86
CA PRO A 442 -11.36 -13.10 11.42
C PRO A 442 -11.72 -14.40 10.70
N ARG A 443 -10.74 -15.32 10.59
CA ARG A 443 -10.94 -16.62 9.91
C ARG A 443 -12.02 -17.49 10.53
N ALA A 444 -12.13 -17.50 11.85
CA ALA A 444 -13.14 -18.24 12.56
C ALA A 444 -13.88 -17.31 13.52
N LEU A 445 -15.20 -17.46 13.60
CA LEU A 445 -16.07 -16.70 14.49
C LEU A 445 -17.08 -17.66 15.13
N ILE A 446 -17.42 -17.38 16.39
CA ILE A 446 -18.50 -18.10 17.08
C ILE A 446 -19.81 -17.43 16.68
N ASN A 447 -20.74 -18.22 16.16
CA ASN A 447 -22.11 -17.79 15.97
C ASN A 447 -22.83 -17.81 17.34
N THR A 448 -23.23 -16.66 17.86
CA THR A 448 -23.78 -16.52 19.21
C THR A 448 -25.20 -17.08 19.37
N ILE A 449 -25.90 -17.37 18.27
CA ILE A 449 -27.21 -18.04 18.35
C ILE A 449 -27.02 -19.55 18.51
N SER A 450 -26.22 -20.14 17.62
CA SER A 450 -25.99 -21.59 17.59
C SER A 450 -24.89 -22.06 18.55
N GLY A 451 -24.04 -21.15 19.01
CA GLY A 451 -22.84 -21.42 19.80
C GLY A 451 -21.75 -22.19 19.04
N ARG A 452 -21.84 -22.33 17.72
CA ARG A 452 -20.86 -23.06 16.89
C ARG A 452 -19.76 -22.13 16.39
N LEU A 453 -18.53 -22.64 16.36
CA LEU A 453 -17.41 -22.00 15.66
C LEU A 453 -17.54 -22.27 14.15
N LEU A 454 -17.56 -21.21 13.35
CA LEU A 454 -17.77 -21.28 11.90
C LEU A 454 -16.57 -20.68 11.15
N ASP A 455 -16.19 -21.33 10.04
CA ASP A 455 -15.11 -20.87 9.16
C ASP A 455 -15.57 -19.77 8.18
N LYS A 456 -14.64 -19.25 7.35
CA LYS A 456 -14.97 -18.19 6.36
C LYS A 456 -16.05 -18.60 5.36
N SER A 457 -16.16 -19.88 5.00
CA SER A 457 -17.16 -20.37 4.03
C SER A 457 -18.57 -20.43 4.65
N GLU A 458 -18.66 -20.93 5.88
CA GLU A 458 -19.91 -20.98 6.65
C GLU A 458 -20.37 -19.58 7.08
N GLN A 459 -19.42 -18.69 7.40
CA GLN A 459 -19.69 -17.27 7.60
C GLN A 459 -20.26 -16.61 6.34
N ALA A 460 -19.72 -16.91 5.14
CA ALA A 460 -20.22 -16.37 3.88
C ALA A 460 -21.66 -16.80 3.60
N SER A 461 -21.95 -18.08 3.84
CA SER A 461 -23.30 -18.63 3.68
C SER A 461 -24.28 -17.97 4.65
N SER A 462 -23.84 -17.69 5.87
CA SER A 462 -24.65 -16.98 6.87
C SER A 462 -24.84 -15.49 6.51
N PHE A 463 -23.82 -14.84 5.97
CA PHE A 463 -23.88 -13.45 5.49
C PHE A 463 -24.91 -13.29 4.38
N GLU A 464 -25.00 -14.24 3.43
CA GLU A 464 -26.03 -14.21 2.38
C GLU A 464 -27.47 -14.22 2.94
N SER A 465 -27.65 -14.72 4.16
CA SER A 465 -28.98 -14.85 4.81
C SER A 465 -29.31 -13.74 5.81
N LEU A 466 -28.34 -12.91 6.21
CA LEU A 466 -28.49 -11.90 7.25
C LEU A 466 -28.44 -10.48 6.67
N PRO A 467 -29.25 -9.54 7.18
CA PRO A 467 -29.25 -8.16 6.69
C PRO A 467 -27.98 -7.37 7.06
N TYR A 468 -27.27 -7.78 8.12
CA TYR A 468 -26.05 -7.12 8.59
C TYR A 468 -25.04 -8.14 9.12
N TYR A 469 -23.76 -7.94 8.81
CA TYR A 469 -22.66 -8.70 9.39
C TYR A 469 -21.84 -7.79 10.31
N ARG A 470 -21.96 -8.06 11.60
CA ARG A 470 -21.26 -7.35 12.67
C ARG A 470 -20.75 -8.38 13.65
N TYR A 471 -19.48 -8.29 13.97
CA TYR A 471 -18.85 -9.16 14.97
C TYR A 471 -18.34 -8.33 16.15
N ALA A 472 -18.34 -8.97 17.31
CA ALA A 472 -17.79 -8.44 18.54
C ALA A 472 -16.50 -9.18 18.92
N MET A 473 -15.59 -8.45 19.56
CA MET A 473 -14.30 -8.98 19.99
C MET A 473 -14.25 -9.09 21.51
N PHE A 474 -13.59 -10.14 21.99
CA PHE A 474 -13.27 -10.29 23.40
C PHE A 474 -11.89 -9.70 23.67
N SER A 475 -11.78 -8.85 24.67
CA SER A 475 -10.53 -8.40 25.26
C SER A 475 -10.53 -8.85 26.72
N HIS A 476 -9.64 -9.76 27.07
CA HIS A 476 -9.62 -10.35 28.40
C HIS A 476 -8.23 -10.76 28.84
N GLU A 477 -8.07 -11.04 30.12
CA GLU A 477 -6.92 -11.78 30.62
C GLU A 477 -7.14 -13.27 30.44
N ARG A 478 -6.24 -13.95 29.74
CA ARG A 478 -6.32 -15.39 29.49
C ARG A 478 -6.07 -16.18 30.77
N GLU A 479 -6.90 -17.18 31.05
CA GLU A 479 -6.67 -18.19 32.09
C GLU A 479 -6.15 -19.51 31.49
N ASP A 480 -5.43 -20.30 32.30
CA ASP A 480 -4.78 -21.54 31.84
C ASP A 480 -5.80 -22.60 31.35
N ASP A 481 -6.99 -22.61 31.94
CA ASP A 481 -8.07 -23.56 31.66
C ASP A 481 -9.09 -23.05 30.61
N GLU A 482 -8.78 -21.95 29.91
CA GLU A 482 -9.68 -21.43 28.87
C GLU A 482 -9.80 -22.37 27.67
N PRO A 483 -11.01 -22.48 27.09
CA PRO A 483 -11.25 -23.35 25.95
C PRO A 483 -10.38 -22.93 24.77
N LEU A 484 -9.67 -23.89 24.18
CA LEU A 484 -8.87 -23.68 22.98
C LEU A 484 -9.69 -24.00 21.73
N PHE A 485 -9.13 -23.67 20.56
CA PHE A 485 -9.75 -23.95 19.26
C PHE A 485 -10.21 -25.41 19.11
N GLU A 486 -9.39 -26.37 19.57
CA GLU A 486 -9.70 -27.81 19.52
C GLU A 486 -10.90 -28.21 20.39
N ASN A 487 -11.16 -27.48 21.47
CA ASN A 487 -12.28 -27.74 22.37
C ASN A 487 -13.62 -27.30 21.75
N VAL A 488 -13.61 -26.23 20.94
CA VAL A 488 -14.84 -25.60 20.42
C VAL A 488 -15.14 -25.93 18.95
N ILE A 489 -14.19 -26.49 18.19
CA ILE A 489 -14.42 -26.83 16.78
C ILE A 489 -15.47 -27.93 16.58
N ARG A 490 -15.62 -28.84 17.55
CA ARG A 490 -16.57 -29.97 17.49
C ARG A 490 -17.69 -29.91 18.54
N VAL A 491 -17.70 -28.89 19.38
CA VAL A 491 -18.62 -28.75 20.51
C VAL A 491 -19.23 -27.35 20.48
N ILE A 492 -20.51 -27.26 20.80
CA ILE A 492 -21.20 -25.97 20.93
C ILE A 492 -20.72 -25.30 22.23
N VAL A 493 -20.39 -24.01 22.18
CA VAL A 493 -19.88 -23.25 23.34
C VAL A 493 -20.79 -23.36 24.56
N TYR A 494 -22.11 -23.37 24.35
CA TYR A 494 -23.10 -23.50 25.43
C TYR A 494 -23.14 -24.89 26.08
N ASP A 495 -22.61 -25.92 25.41
CA ASP A 495 -22.55 -27.30 25.91
C ASP A 495 -21.19 -27.63 26.55
N LEU A 496 -20.28 -26.65 26.65
CA LEU A 496 -19.01 -26.83 27.35
C LEU A 496 -19.25 -27.14 28.83
N LYS A 497 -18.41 -28.00 29.41
CA LYS A 497 -18.47 -28.37 30.83
C LYS A 497 -18.42 -27.13 31.73
N ASP A 498 -19.16 -27.14 32.82
CA ASP A 498 -19.17 -26.03 33.77
C ASP A 498 -17.80 -25.88 34.43
N SER A 499 -17.18 -24.73 34.19
CA SER A 499 -15.93 -24.28 34.78
C SER A 499 -15.88 -22.76 34.66
N PRO A 500 -15.20 -22.04 35.58
CA PRO A 500 -15.12 -20.58 35.51
C PRO A 500 -14.65 -20.06 34.14
N ALA A 501 -13.64 -20.72 33.55
CA ALA A 501 -13.07 -20.37 32.26
C ALA A 501 -14.03 -20.62 31.08
N ASN A 502 -14.82 -21.71 31.10
CA ASN A 502 -15.84 -21.96 30.07
C ASN A 502 -17.04 -21.03 30.25
N ASP A 503 -17.44 -20.76 31.49
CA ASP A 503 -18.58 -19.89 31.81
C ASP A 503 -18.30 -18.44 31.40
N LYS A 504 -17.03 -18.01 31.49
CA LYS A 504 -16.55 -16.76 30.90
C LYS A 504 -16.83 -16.67 29.40
N LEU A 505 -16.49 -17.70 28.62
CA LEU A 505 -16.78 -17.72 27.18
C LEU A 505 -18.29 -17.80 26.88
N LYS A 506 -19.04 -18.61 27.64
CA LYS A 506 -20.51 -18.71 27.53
C LYS A 506 -21.17 -17.36 27.79
N MET A 507 -20.75 -16.65 28.83
CA MET A 507 -21.30 -15.36 29.23
C MET A 507 -20.93 -14.26 28.24
N PHE A 508 -19.70 -14.26 27.72
CA PHE A 508 -19.30 -13.41 26.60
C PHE A 508 -20.24 -13.57 25.40
N CYS A 509 -20.47 -14.80 24.94
CA CYS A 509 -21.36 -15.06 23.81
C CYS A 509 -22.81 -14.66 24.11
N LYS A 510 -23.26 -14.86 25.37
CA LYS A 510 -24.61 -14.48 25.82
C LYS A 510 -24.80 -12.96 25.77
N ILE A 511 -23.87 -12.17 26.31
CA ILE A 511 -23.97 -10.70 26.30
C ILE A 511 -23.98 -10.15 24.87
N ILE A 512 -23.15 -10.70 23.99
CA ILE A 512 -23.12 -10.29 22.58
C ILE A 512 -24.45 -10.60 21.90
N ARG A 513 -25.01 -11.79 22.15
CA ARG A 513 -26.33 -12.18 21.64
C ARG A 513 -27.42 -11.25 22.14
N ASP A 514 -27.42 -10.94 23.44
CA ASP A 514 -28.42 -10.08 24.07
C ASP A 514 -28.29 -8.62 23.57
N ALA A 515 -27.09 -8.21 23.13
CA ALA A 515 -26.83 -6.95 22.41
C ALA A 515 -27.20 -6.98 20.91
N GLY A 516 -27.80 -8.08 20.42
CA GLY A 516 -28.26 -8.22 19.03
C GLY A 516 -27.15 -8.54 18.01
N LEU A 517 -25.97 -8.96 18.46
CA LEU A 517 -24.85 -9.31 17.59
C LEU A 517 -24.75 -10.83 17.43
N HIS A 518 -24.55 -11.29 16.19
CA HIS A 518 -24.56 -12.72 15.84
C HIS A 518 -23.18 -13.38 15.87
N TRP A 519 -22.12 -12.60 15.94
CA TRP A 519 -20.75 -13.08 15.76
C TRP A 519 -19.85 -12.61 16.89
N ALA A 520 -19.10 -13.55 17.47
CA ALA A 520 -18.20 -13.32 18.57
C ALA A 520 -16.81 -13.89 18.25
N TRP A 521 -15.77 -13.17 18.64
CA TRP A 521 -14.39 -13.57 18.46
C TRP A 521 -13.62 -13.53 19.78
N SER A 522 -12.80 -14.55 20.02
CA SER A 522 -11.86 -14.62 21.15
C SER A 522 -10.56 -15.27 20.71
N ASP A 523 -9.43 -14.71 21.10
CA ASP A 523 -8.07 -15.11 20.72
C ASP A 523 -7.66 -16.50 21.25
N THR A 524 -8.34 -17.00 22.27
CA THR A 524 -8.08 -18.34 22.84
C THR A 524 -8.66 -19.46 21.97
N CYS A 525 -9.87 -19.28 21.47
CA CYS A 525 -10.63 -20.33 20.79
C CYS A 525 -10.94 -20.08 19.30
N CYS A 526 -10.78 -18.86 18.80
CA CYS A 526 -11.00 -18.54 17.38
C CYS A 526 -9.71 -18.53 16.55
N ILE A 527 -8.55 -18.74 17.17
CA ILE A 527 -7.25 -18.87 16.49
C ILE A 527 -6.77 -20.31 16.60
N ASN A 528 -6.59 -20.98 15.47
CA ASN A 528 -5.92 -22.28 15.45
C ASN A 528 -4.41 -22.08 15.62
N ARG A 529 -3.91 -22.19 16.85
CA ARG A 529 -2.48 -22.03 17.17
C ARG A 529 -1.61 -23.18 16.65
N GLY A 530 -2.20 -24.33 16.29
CA GLY A 530 -1.49 -25.44 15.68
C GLY A 530 -1.14 -25.22 14.20
N ASP A 531 -1.76 -24.23 13.56
CA ASP A 531 -1.50 -23.84 12.18
C ASP A 531 -0.69 -22.52 12.16
N CYS A 532 0.58 -22.61 11.78
CA CYS A 532 1.49 -21.47 11.78
C CYS A 532 1.06 -20.36 10.81
N VAL A 533 0.40 -20.71 9.70
CA VAL A 533 -0.10 -19.74 8.71
C VAL A 533 -1.28 -18.98 9.30
N VAL A 534 -2.21 -19.68 9.95
CA VAL A 534 -3.36 -19.06 10.63
C VAL A 534 -2.90 -18.17 11.79
N LEU A 535 -1.95 -18.65 12.59
CA LEU A 535 -1.41 -17.88 13.71
C LEU A 535 -0.73 -16.59 13.22
N GLN A 536 0.10 -16.68 12.18
CA GLN A 536 0.76 -15.51 11.60
C GLN A 536 -0.24 -14.52 10.99
N GLU A 537 -1.23 -14.99 10.24
CA GLU A 537 -2.31 -14.14 9.69
C GLU A 537 -3.04 -13.42 10.84
N ALA A 538 -3.37 -14.14 11.91
CA ALA A 538 -4.10 -13.59 13.05
C ALA A 538 -3.31 -12.48 13.76
N LEU A 539 -2.04 -12.70 14.07
CA LEU A 539 -1.22 -11.73 14.79
C LEU A 539 -0.97 -10.45 13.96
N VAL A 540 -0.81 -10.58 12.65
CA VAL A 540 -0.63 -9.41 11.75
C VAL A 540 -1.96 -8.67 11.51
N SER A 541 -3.10 -9.37 11.54
CA SER A 541 -4.41 -8.80 11.19
C SER A 541 -5.23 -8.35 12.41
N MET A 542 -4.84 -8.72 13.62
CA MET A 542 -5.63 -8.51 14.84
C MET A 542 -6.05 -7.05 15.03
N PHE A 543 -5.13 -6.10 14.83
CA PHE A 543 -5.42 -4.68 14.91
C PHE A 543 -6.55 -4.27 13.96
N LYS A 544 -6.49 -4.74 12.69
CA LYS A 544 -7.54 -4.47 11.69
C LYS A 544 -8.87 -5.12 12.11
N TRP A 545 -8.84 -6.31 12.70
CA TRP A 545 -10.04 -6.99 13.18
C TRP A 545 -10.69 -6.25 14.35
N TYR A 546 -9.93 -5.76 15.33
CA TYR A 546 -10.48 -4.88 16.38
C TYR A 546 -11.01 -3.57 15.80
N GLN A 547 -10.32 -2.97 14.82
CA GLN A 547 -10.77 -1.75 14.14
C GLN A 547 -12.07 -1.93 13.35
N GLY A 548 -12.27 -3.11 12.76
CA GLY A 548 -13.49 -3.51 12.05
C GLY A 548 -14.63 -4.00 12.95
N SER A 549 -14.36 -4.25 14.24
CA SER A 549 -15.35 -4.77 15.18
C SER A 549 -16.47 -3.77 15.46
N ALA A 550 -17.68 -4.28 15.66
CA ALA A 550 -18.82 -3.47 16.03
C ALA A 550 -18.85 -3.12 17.53
N LEU A 551 -18.26 -3.99 18.36
CA LEU A 551 -18.21 -3.87 19.81
C LEU A 551 -17.02 -4.69 20.33
N THR A 552 -16.23 -4.12 21.24
CA THR A 552 -15.23 -4.87 21.99
C THR A 552 -15.62 -4.90 23.47
N LEU A 553 -15.74 -6.11 24.03
CA LEU A 553 -16.02 -6.31 25.43
C LEU A 553 -14.72 -6.54 26.18
N VAL A 554 -14.49 -5.75 27.23
CA VAL A 554 -13.34 -5.88 28.11
C VAL A 554 -13.79 -6.44 29.44
N LEU A 555 -13.29 -7.61 29.84
CA LEU A 555 -13.52 -8.16 31.18
C LEU A 555 -12.35 -7.82 32.10
N LEU A 556 -12.60 -7.03 33.13
CA LEU A 556 -11.63 -6.60 34.13
C LEU A 556 -11.58 -7.59 35.29
N ARG A 557 -10.61 -8.50 35.25
CA ARG A 557 -10.37 -9.45 36.33
C ARG A 557 -9.92 -8.75 37.62
N GLY A 558 -10.35 -9.25 38.77
CA GLY A 558 -9.99 -8.71 40.09
C GLY A 558 -10.71 -7.41 40.46
N VAL A 559 -11.62 -6.92 39.60
CA VAL A 559 -12.45 -5.74 39.87
C VAL A 559 -13.81 -6.19 40.38
N CYS A 560 -14.02 -6.01 41.69
CA CYS A 560 -15.27 -6.35 42.37
C CYS A 560 -16.41 -5.39 42.01
N SER A 561 -17.64 -5.88 42.05
CA SER A 561 -18.85 -5.06 41.95
C SER A 561 -19.34 -4.60 43.34
N PRO A 562 -19.72 -3.33 43.55
CA PRO A 562 -19.62 -2.22 42.59
C PRO A 562 -18.18 -1.71 42.47
N SER A 563 -17.73 -1.48 41.23
CA SER A 563 -16.41 -0.92 40.93
C SER A 563 -16.30 0.55 41.32
N ARG A 564 -15.09 0.96 41.69
CA ARG A 564 -14.74 2.30 42.15
C ARG A 564 -13.83 3.00 41.13
N CYS A 565 -13.78 4.33 41.24
CA CYS A 565 -12.85 5.15 40.48
C CYS A 565 -11.40 4.71 40.76
N GLY A 566 -10.63 4.48 39.69
CA GLY A 566 -9.23 4.08 39.74
C GLY A 566 -9.00 2.56 39.79
N ASP A 567 -10.06 1.76 39.81
CA ASP A 567 -9.94 0.29 39.66
C ASP A 567 -9.49 -0.08 38.24
N LEU A 568 -9.89 0.69 37.22
CA LEU A 568 -9.42 0.48 35.84
C LEU A 568 -7.92 0.79 35.73
N ILE A 569 -7.45 1.87 36.35
CA ILE A 569 -6.03 2.26 36.38
C ILE A 569 -5.15 1.13 36.93
N ARG A 570 -5.60 0.50 38.02
CA ARG A 570 -4.88 -0.59 38.71
C ARG A 570 -5.11 -1.97 38.10
N SER A 571 -5.97 -2.08 37.09
CA SER A 571 -6.29 -3.36 36.47
C SER A 571 -5.07 -3.92 35.73
N ILE A 572 -4.85 -5.23 35.88
CA ILE A 572 -3.87 -6.00 35.10
C ILE A 572 -4.11 -5.82 33.60
N TRP A 573 -5.36 -5.58 33.19
CA TRP A 573 -5.66 -5.33 31.79
C TRP A 573 -4.87 -4.13 31.23
N ASN A 574 -4.70 -3.05 32.00
CA ASN A 574 -3.96 -1.87 31.55
C ASN A 574 -2.44 -2.08 31.49
N THR A 575 -1.92 -3.09 32.20
CA THR A 575 -0.48 -3.40 32.20
C THR A 575 -0.07 -4.34 31.08
N ARG A 576 -1.00 -5.02 30.39
CA ARG A 576 -0.66 -5.98 29.32
C ARG A 576 -0.32 -5.29 27.99
N ALA A 577 0.65 -5.82 27.24
CA ALA A 577 1.04 -5.21 25.96
C ALA A 577 -0.06 -5.26 24.89
N TRP A 578 -0.75 -6.41 24.77
CA TRP A 578 -1.80 -6.63 23.76
C TRP A 578 -3.02 -5.74 23.97
N SER A 579 -3.41 -5.45 25.22
CA SER A 579 -4.60 -4.65 25.52
C SER A 579 -4.54 -3.23 24.96
N PHE A 580 -3.35 -2.69 24.73
CA PHE A 580 -3.22 -1.37 24.12
C PHE A 580 -3.75 -1.31 22.70
N GLN A 581 -3.39 -2.27 21.85
CA GLN A 581 -3.92 -2.30 20.49
C GLN A 581 -5.40 -2.67 20.49
N GLU A 582 -5.84 -3.54 21.40
CA GLU A 582 -7.25 -3.90 21.55
C GLU A 582 -8.08 -2.67 21.94
N TYR A 583 -7.57 -1.85 22.85
CA TYR A 583 -8.17 -0.56 23.19
C TYR A 583 -8.12 0.38 22.00
N ARG A 584 -6.93 0.65 21.45
CA ARG A 584 -6.73 1.71 20.47
C ARG A 584 -7.45 1.43 19.16
N ALA A 585 -7.39 0.21 18.64
CA ALA A 585 -8.02 -0.16 17.38
C ALA A 585 -9.55 -0.08 17.45
N SER A 586 -10.13 -0.50 18.57
CA SER A 586 -11.60 -0.60 18.73
C SER A 586 -12.28 0.76 18.71
N LYS A 587 -13.37 0.88 17.95
CA LYS A 587 -14.20 2.10 17.90
C LYS A 587 -15.15 2.20 19.09
N VAL A 588 -15.71 1.07 19.50
CA VAL A 588 -16.69 0.96 20.60
C VAL A 588 -16.18 -0.07 21.61
N ILE A 589 -16.05 0.35 22.87
CA ILE A 589 -15.62 -0.50 23.98
C ILE A 589 -16.62 -0.45 25.12
N ARG A 590 -16.85 -1.59 25.78
CA ARG A 590 -17.52 -1.65 27.08
C ARG A 590 -16.70 -2.48 28.06
N PHE A 591 -16.46 -1.90 29.24
CA PHE A 591 -15.77 -2.51 30.36
C PHE A 591 -16.77 -3.19 31.29
N TYR A 592 -16.42 -4.39 31.73
CA TYR A 592 -17.18 -5.22 32.65
C TYR A 592 -16.32 -5.61 33.85
N ASN A 593 -16.93 -5.66 35.02
CA ASN A 593 -16.35 -6.24 36.23
C ASN A 593 -16.23 -7.76 36.08
N GLU A 594 -15.51 -8.39 37.01
CA GLU A 594 -15.32 -9.84 37.01
C GLU A 594 -16.64 -10.64 37.06
N ASP A 595 -17.70 -10.07 37.63
CA ASP A 595 -19.05 -10.65 37.72
C ASP A 595 -19.95 -10.33 36.51
N TRP A 596 -19.40 -9.77 35.43
CA TRP A 596 -20.13 -9.35 34.23
C TRP A 596 -21.16 -8.23 34.46
N THR A 597 -21.05 -7.48 35.56
CA THR A 597 -21.72 -6.19 35.70
C THR A 597 -20.93 -5.09 34.99
N LEU A 598 -21.62 -4.05 34.51
CA LEU A 598 -20.95 -2.94 33.82
C LEU A 598 -20.03 -2.19 34.78
N TYR A 599 -18.83 -1.86 34.31
CA TYR A 599 -17.88 -1.09 35.10
C TYR A 599 -18.53 0.24 35.53
N ARG A 600 -18.47 0.54 36.83
CA ARG A 600 -19.14 1.69 37.48
C ARG A 600 -20.66 1.79 37.23
N ASN A 601 -21.31 0.68 36.86
CA ASN A 601 -22.73 0.63 36.46
C ASN A 601 -23.09 1.62 35.33
N LEU A 602 -22.12 1.94 34.45
CA LEU A 602 -22.31 2.88 33.35
C LEU A 602 -22.95 2.16 32.14
N ASP A 603 -24.26 2.33 31.99
CA ASP A 603 -25.02 1.83 30.84
C ASP A 603 -25.01 2.81 29.65
N ILE A 604 -23.81 3.06 29.15
CA ILE A 604 -23.60 3.76 27.87
C ILE A 604 -23.07 2.79 26.82
N LEU A 605 -23.38 3.06 25.56
CA LEU A 605 -23.03 2.18 24.44
C LEU A 605 -21.52 2.10 24.21
N ASN A 606 -20.78 3.20 24.46
CA ASN A 606 -19.34 3.28 24.28
C ASN A 606 -18.68 3.96 25.48
N HIS A 607 -17.92 3.19 26.26
CA HIS A 607 -17.18 3.71 27.42
C HIS A 607 -16.07 4.69 27.02
N LYS A 608 -15.62 4.72 25.76
CA LYS A 608 -14.71 5.76 25.25
C LYS A 608 -15.33 7.15 25.16
N GLN A 609 -16.65 7.28 25.30
CA GLN A 609 -17.35 8.56 25.32
C GLN A 609 -17.64 9.05 26.73
N SER A 610 -17.37 8.25 27.77
CA SER A 610 -17.53 8.69 29.15
C SER A 610 -16.30 9.50 29.58
N PRO A 611 -16.49 10.74 30.08
CA PRO A 611 -15.39 11.55 30.58
C PRO A 611 -14.70 10.88 31.78
N GLU A 612 -15.46 10.16 32.62
CA GLU A 612 -14.91 9.46 33.78
C GLU A 612 -13.95 8.33 33.39
N ILE A 613 -14.31 7.55 32.38
CA ILE A 613 -13.44 6.48 31.87
C ILE A 613 -12.26 7.07 31.11
N LEU A 614 -12.47 8.13 30.33
CA LEU A 614 -11.37 8.81 29.65
C LEU A 614 -10.33 9.32 30.64
N MET A 615 -10.72 9.97 31.74
CA MET A 615 -9.79 10.43 32.78
C MET A 615 -8.99 9.27 33.40
N GLU A 616 -9.64 8.14 33.71
CA GLU A 616 -8.92 6.96 34.23
C GLU A 616 -7.93 6.39 33.19
N MET A 617 -8.29 6.41 31.91
CA MET A 617 -7.39 5.98 30.84
C MET A 617 -6.25 6.97 30.60
N GLU A 618 -6.48 8.28 30.71
CA GLU A 618 -5.45 9.32 30.64
C GLU A 618 -4.42 9.15 31.75
N GLU A 619 -4.87 8.93 32.99
CA GLU A 619 -4.00 8.69 34.13
C GLU A 619 -3.23 7.37 33.99
N ALA A 620 -3.89 6.30 33.53
CA ALA A 620 -3.24 5.01 33.31
C ALA A 620 -2.17 5.05 32.19
N MET A 621 -2.39 5.85 31.13
CA MET A 621 -1.49 5.92 29.98
C MET A 621 -0.49 7.09 30.05
N GLY A 622 -0.72 8.07 30.91
CA GLY A 622 0.11 9.27 31.01
C GLY A 622 0.11 10.13 29.75
N ILE A 623 -1.03 10.19 29.04
CA ILE A 623 -1.31 11.10 27.90
C ILE A 623 -2.75 11.58 27.92
N SER A 624 -3.02 12.74 27.30
CA SER A 624 -4.38 13.21 27.14
C SER A 624 -5.21 12.32 26.20
N ALA A 625 -6.52 12.30 26.41
CA ALA A 625 -7.49 11.55 25.65
C ALA A 625 -7.52 12.02 24.20
N GLN A 626 -7.37 13.33 23.96
CA GLN A 626 -7.21 13.89 22.63
C GLN A 626 -6.00 13.31 21.91
N ALA A 627 -4.82 13.30 22.56
CA ALA A 627 -3.61 12.72 21.99
C ALA A 627 -3.76 11.22 21.74
N LEU A 628 -4.41 10.50 22.67
CA LEU A 628 -4.69 9.08 22.56
C LEU A 628 -5.60 8.76 21.35
N MET A 629 -6.61 9.59 21.12
CA MET A 629 -7.52 9.48 19.98
C MET A 629 -6.86 9.88 18.66
N ALA A 630 -5.94 10.84 18.68
CA ALA A 630 -5.22 11.32 17.51
C ALA A 630 -4.18 10.30 16.96
N LEU A 631 -3.62 9.43 17.81
CA LEU A 631 -2.59 8.45 17.44
C LEU A 631 -3.05 7.48 16.35
N GLN A 632 -2.71 7.68 15.09
CA GLN A 632 -3.08 6.75 14.01
C GLN A 632 -2.11 5.56 13.93
N PRO A 633 -2.53 4.40 13.39
CA PRO A 633 -1.60 3.32 13.10
C PRO A 633 -0.63 3.74 11.99
N GLY A 634 0.67 3.47 12.16
CA GLY A 634 1.70 3.88 11.20
C GLY A 634 3.02 4.33 11.84
N LEU A 635 3.88 4.93 11.00
CA LEU A 635 5.26 5.31 11.34
C LEU A 635 5.40 6.79 11.76
N ASP A 636 4.31 7.42 12.18
CA ASP A 636 4.28 8.73 12.83
C ASP A 636 4.46 8.60 14.35
N ASN A 637 5.00 9.64 15.01
CA ASN A 637 5.15 9.72 16.47
C ASN A 637 5.73 8.45 17.11
N ILE A 638 6.72 7.84 16.45
CA ILE A 638 7.21 6.49 16.79
C ILE A 638 7.66 6.42 18.25
N ARG A 639 8.44 7.41 18.66
CA ARG A 639 8.98 7.50 20.03
C ARG A 639 7.89 7.54 21.09
N GLU A 640 6.82 8.29 20.84
CA GLU A 640 5.70 8.43 21.76
C GLU A 640 4.89 7.13 21.83
N LYS A 641 4.66 6.47 20.68
CA LYS A 641 4.05 5.13 20.64
C LYS A 641 4.87 4.11 21.44
N LEU A 642 6.20 4.10 21.26
CA LEU A 642 7.12 3.22 22.01
C LEU A 642 7.09 3.50 23.51
N ARG A 643 7.00 4.77 23.90
CA ARG A 643 6.87 5.18 25.32
C ARG A 643 5.59 4.64 25.94
N LEU A 644 4.45 4.81 25.27
CA LEU A 644 3.14 4.36 25.77
C LEU A 644 3.11 2.86 26.06
N VAL A 645 3.82 2.06 25.25
CA VAL A 645 3.88 0.61 25.42
C VAL A 645 5.02 0.15 26.34
N SER A 646 5.97 1.03 26.67
CA SER A 646 7.17 0.66 27.44
C SER A 646 6.87 0.18 28.86
N GLY A 647 5.80 0.68 29.48
CA GLY A 647 5.38 0.27 30.83
C GLY A 647 4.62 -1.07 30.86
N ARG A 648 4.37 -1.68 29.70
CA ARG A 648 3.52 -2.86 29.58
C ARG A 648 4.31 -4.16 29.67
N GLU A 649 3.62 -5.22 30.08
CA GLU A 649 4.15 -6.54 30.36
C GLU A 649 3.64 -7.57 29.34
N THR A 650 4.49 -8.55 29.06
CA THR A 650 4.21 -9.67 28.18
C THR A 650 4.56 -10.98 28.85
N THR A 651 3.82 -12.05 28.52
CA THR A 651 4.13 -13.41 29.00
C THR A 651 5.32 -14.00 28.25
N LEU A 652 5.36 -13.80 26.93
CA LEU A 652 6.48 -14.17 26.06
C LEU A 652 7.30 -12.93 25.71
N VAL A 653 8.62 -13.09 25.59
CA VAL A 653 9.52 -11.95 25.31
C VAL A 653 9.25 -11.36 23.93
N GLU A 654 8.96 -12.22 22.97
CA GLU A 654 8.71 -11.90 21.57
C GLU A 654 7.43 -11.07 21.38
N ASP A 655 6.45 -11.23 22.27
CA ASP A 655 5.20 -10.47 22.24
C ASP A 655 5.42 -8.97 22.49
N GLU A 656 6.58 -8.56 23.04
CA GLU A 656 6.95 -7.14 23.10
C GLU A 656 7.00 -6.53 21.70
N ALA A 657 7.34 -7.33 20.69
CA ALA A 657 7.37 -6.90 19.29
C ALA A 657 6.02 -7.16 18.60
N TYR A 658 5.48 -8.38 18.74
CA TYR A 658 4.30 -8.79 17.97
C TYR A 658 3.03 -8.01 18.36
N SER A 659 2.91 -7.57 19.60
CA SER A 659 1.80 -6.70 20.05
C SER A 659 1.80 -5.31 19.39
N LEU A 660 2.89 -4.92 18.72
CA LEU A 660 3.08 -3.59 18.14
C LEU A 660 2.95 -3.55 16.62
N LEU A 661 2.84 -4.70 15.95
CA LEU A 661 2.78 -4.79 14.48
C LEU A 661 1.67 -3.91 13.91
N GLY A 662 0.46 -4.00 14.48
CA GLY A 662 -0.68 -3.21 14.05
C GLY A 662 -0.58 -1.73 14.40
N ILE A 663 0.08 -1.38 15.51
CA ILE A 663 0.27 0.02 15.95
C ILE A 663 1.19 0.77 14.98
N PHE A 664 2.25 0.10 14.50
CA PHE A 664 3.18 0.68 13.54
C PHE A 664 2.81 0.42 12.08
N SER A 665 1.73 -0.33 11.82
CA SER A 665 1.36 -0.81 10.47
C SER A 665 2.51 -1.54 9.76
N VAL A 666 3.24 -2.36 10.50
CA VAL A 666 4.40 -3.12 10.00
C VAL A 666 4.05 -4.61 9.95
N SER A 667 4.50 -5.30 8.89
CA SER A 667 4.37 -6.75 8.76
C SER A 667 5.71 -7.43 8.98
N LEU A 668 5.78 -8.37 9.92
CA LEU A 668 6.96 -9.19 10.20
C LEU A 668 6.58 -10.67 10.28
N PRO A 669 7.49 -11.58 9.87
CA PRO A 669 7.33 -13.00 10.17
C PRO A 669 7.30 -13.23 11.69
N VAL A 670 6.29 -13.95 12.17
CA VAL A 670 6.17 -14.34 13.58
C VAL A 670 6.97 -15.62 13.79
N ILE A 671 7.96 -15.57 14.69
CA ILE A 671 8.85 -16.67 15.03
C ILE A 671 8.90 -16.75 16.55
N TYR A 672 8.12 -17.64 17.17
CA TYR A 672 8.21 -17.86 18.61
C TYR A 672 9.47 -18.66 18.95
N GLY A 673 10.23 -18.20 19.94
CA GLY A 673 11.54 -18.74 20.32
C GLY A 673 12.73 -17.89 19.88
N ASP A 674 12.52 -16.76 19.19
CA ASP A 674 13.59 -15.81 18.84
C ASP A 674 13.90 -14.80 19.96
N GLY A 675 13.16 -14.81 21.06
CA GLY A 675 13.40 -14.04 22.27
C GLY A 675 13.43 -12.52 22.02
N ASP A 676 14.50 -11.86 22.46
CA ASP A 676 14.68 -10.41 22.29
C ASP A 676 15.00 -10.01 20.84
N GLN A 677 15.25 -10.97 19.94
CA GLN A 677 15.47 -10.68 18.53
C GLN A 677 14.21 -10.18 17.83
N ALA A 678 13.01 -10.57 18.28
CA ALA A 678 11.76 -10.09 17.72
C ALA A 678 11.67 -8.55 17.80
N LEU A 679 12.03 -7.98 18.95
CA LEU A 679 12.04 -6.53 19.16
C LEU A 679 13.08 -5.87 18.25
N GLY A 680 14.26 -6.47 18.12
CA GLY A 680 15.29 -6.01 17.20
C GLY A 680 14.82 -5.98 15.74
N ARG A 681 14.15 -7.04 15.27
CA ARG A 681 13.57 -7.10 13.92
C ARG A 681 12.51 -6.02 13.70
N LEU A 682 11.66 -5.78 14.70
CA LEU A 682 10.65 -4.73 14.65
C LEU A 682 11.28 -3.34 14.55
N LEU A 683 12.18 -3.00 15.46
CA LEU A 683 12.81 -1.69 15.48
C LEU A 683 13.68 -1.46 14.25
N ALA A 684 14.34 -2.51 13.72
CA ALA A 684 15.07 -2.44 12.46
C ALA A 684 14.14 -2.13 11.26
N GLN A 685 12.97 -2.77 11.20
CA GLN A 685 11.99 -2.52 10.15
C GLN A 685 11.38 -1.11 10.26
N ILE A 686 11.05 -0.68 11.49
CA ILE A 686 10.57 0.68 11.75
C ILE A 686 11.62 1.69 11.32
N LEU A 687 12.88 1.54 11.76
CA LEU A 687 13.98 2.46 11.42
C LEU A 687 14.23 2.53 9.91
N THR A 688 14.26 1.38 9.24
CA THR A 688 14.50 1.31 7.78
C THR A 688 13.36 1.95 6.99
N SER A 689 12.12 1.83 7.48
CA SER A 689 10.93 2.35 6.79
C SER A 689 10.67 3.83 7.08
N SER A 690 10.97 4.29 8.31
CA SER A 690 10.71 5.68 8.73
C SER A 690 11.89 6.62 8.57
N GLY A 691 13.13 6.09 8.61
CA GLY A 691 14.36 6.87 8.72
C GLY A 691 14.56 7.56 10.08
N ASP A 692 13.70 7.31 11.06
CA ASP A 692 13.69 8.01 12.35
C ASP A 692 14.73 7.43 13.32
N ALA A 693 15.95 7.97 13.27
CA ALA A 693 17.04 7.55 14.16
C ALA A 693 16.84 7.96 15.63
N SER A 694 15.77 8.67 16.00
CA SER A 694 15.44 8.96 17.40
C SER A 694 15.19 7.69 18.22
N ILE A 695 14.84 6.57 17.58
CA ILE A 695 14.68 5.26 18.21
C ILE A 695 15.99 4.78 18.85
N LEU A 696 17.15 5.23 18.35
CA LEU A 696 18.47 4.84 18.88
C LEU A 696 18.84 5.53 20.20
N ALA A 697 18.11 6.59 20.57
CA ALA A 697 18.39 7.39 21.77
C ALA A 697 17.81 6.74 23.04
N TRP A 698 18.40 5.65 23.53
CA TRP A 698 17.96 4.93 24.74
C TRP A 698 19.14 4.59 25.64
N THR A 699 18.93 4.23 26.90
CA THR A 699 19.98 3.85 27.86
C THR A 699 19.80 2.41 28.34
N GLY A 700 20.90 1.75 28.73
CA GLY A 700 20.88 0.37 29.22
C GLY A 700 21.54 -0.65 28.28
N ARG A 701 21.09 -1.92 28.35
CA ARG A 701 21.69 -3.04 27.63
C ARG A 701 21.13 -3.21 26.22
N SER A 702 22.04 -3.49 25.28
CA SER A 702 21.70 -3.81 23.90
C SER A 702 21.06 -5.18 23.75
N GLY A 703 20.22 -5.31 22.72
CA GLY A 703 19.61 -6.58 22.34
C GLY A 703 20.57 -7.48 21.56
N SER A 704 20.23 -8.76 21.47
CA SER A 704 21.01 -9.76 20.74
C SER A 704 20.94 -9.62 19.21
N PHE A 705 20.02 -8.80 18.69
CA PHE A 705 19.86 -8.56 17.26
C PHE A 705 20.89 -7.58 16.69
N ASN A 706 21.10 -6.42 17.35
CA ASN A 706 22.08 -5.41 16.96
C ASN A 706 22.45 -4.54 18.18
N SER A 707 23.73 -4.17 18.33
CA SER A 707 24.16 -3.44 19.54
C SER A 707 23.54 -2.04 19.69
N CYS A 708 23.08 -1.40 18.62
CA CYS A 708 22.41 -0.10 18.67
C CYS A 708 20.93 -0.17 19.05
N LEU A 709 20.32 -1.36 19.03
CA LEU A 709 18.92 -1.57 19.39
C LEU A 709 18.80 -2.13 20.83
N PRO A 710 17.76 -1.74 21.59
CA PRO A 710 17.57 -2.22 22.94
C PRO A 710 17.09 -3.67 22.95
N GLY A 711 17.42 -4.41 24.00
CA GLY A 711 16.91 -5.77 24.20
C GLY A 711 15.49 -5.81 24.79
N ARG A 712 14.99 -4.69 25.33
CA ARG A 712 13.67 -4.57 25.95
C ARG A 712 13.06 -3.22 25.66
N ILE A 713 11.74 -3.17 25.51
CA ILE A 713 11.02 -1.93 25.20
C ILE A 713 10.92 -0.95 26.40
N ARG A 714 11.10 -1.46 27.64
CA ARG A 714 11.07 -0.67 28.88
C ARG A 714 12.04 0.52 28.91
N VAL A 715 13.10 0.48 28.09
CA VAL A 715 14.08 1.59 27.97
C VAL A 715 13.44 2.90 27.49
N PHE A 716 12.28 2.83 26.85
CA PHE A 716 11.57 4.01 26.33
C PHE A 716 10.64 4.67 27.37
N SER A 717 10.57 4.15 28.60
CA SER A 717 9.71 4.68 29.68
C SER A 717 10.19 6.01 30.27
N GLN A 718 11.49 6.25 30.23
CA GLN A 718 12.09 7.46 30.77
C GLN A 718 12.00 8.58 29.72
N LEU A 719 10.92 9.37 29.77
CA LEU A 719 10.95 10.73 29.25
C LEU A 719 11.88 11.53 30.17
N SER A 720 13.14 11.67 29.79
CA SER A 720 13.73 12.97 30.04
C SER A 720 13.27 13.87 28.89
N THR A 721 12.65 14.99 29.20
CA THR A 721 12.33 16.10 28.29
C THR A 721 13.57 16.68 27.57
N SER A 722 14.73 16.02 27.68
CA SER A 722 16.03 16.33 27.11
C SER A 722 16.40 15.49 25.86
N HIS A 723 15.56 14.56 25.41
CA HIS A 723 15.90 13.65 24.29
C HIS A 723 15.75 14.26 22.89
N ILE A 724 14.96 15.33 22.79
CA ILE A 724 14.90 16.18 21.62
C ILE A 724 15.36 17.54 22.18
N PRO A 725 16.44 18.16 21.69
CA PRO A 725 16.74 19.53 22.09
C PRO A 725 15.45 20.33 21.94
N PRO A 726 15.08 21.19 22.92
CA PRO A 726 13.84 21.92 22.87
C PRO A 726 13.70 22.52 21.47
N SER A 727 12.56 22.23 20.82
CA SER A 727 12.29 22.80 19.50
C SER A 727 12.42 24.30 19.67
N MET A 728 13.45 24.89 19.05
CA MET A 728 13.64 26.34 19.12
C MET A 728 12.34 26.99 18.67
N THR A 729 11.83 27.89 19.49
CA THR A 729 10.66 28.68 19.11
C THR A 729 10.97 29.41 17.80
N GLY A 730 9.95 29.67 16.98
CA GLY A 730 10.15 30.34 15.67
C GLY A 730 10.97 31.64 15.80
N SER A 731 10.76 32.40 16.87
CA SER A 731 11.47 33.63 17.19
C SER A 731 12.94 33.43 17.60
N GLU A 732 13.25 32.41 18.41
CA GLU A 732 14.64 32.04 18.73
C GLU A 732 15.38 31.59 17.48
N MET A 733 14.72 30.81 16.63
CA MET A 733 15.29 30.30 15.39
C MET A 733 15.65 31.44 14.44
N GLU A 734 14.78 32.43 14.31
CA GLU A 734 15.02 33.62 13.52
C GLU A 734 16.17 34.46 14.08
N THR A 735 16.27 34.60 15.40
CA THR A 735 17.33 35.36 16.07
C THR A 735 18.71 34.74 15.85
N ILE A 736 18.83 33.41 16.02
CA ILE A 736 20.09 32.69 15.76
C ILE A 736 20.41 32.74 14.26
N THR A 737 19.41 32.54 13.39
CA THR A 737 19.61 32.61 11.94
C THR A 737 20.07 34.00 11.50
N ALA A 738 19.53 35.08 12.08
CA ALA A 738 19.97 36.45 11.82
C ALA A 738 21.41 36.69 12.27
N THR A 739 21.78 36.17 13.43
CA THR A 739 23.16 36.22 13.94
C THR A 739 24.13 35.46 13.02
N LEU A 740 23.74 34.27 12.56
CA LEU A 740 24.52 33.46 11.62
C LEU A 740 24.62 34.09 10.22
N ARG A 741 23.63 34.88 9.79
CA ARG A 741 23.73 35.68 8.56
C ARG A 741 24.71 36.85 8.71
N ALA A 742 24.82 37.41 9.92
CA ALA A 742 25.70 38.53 10.20
C ALA A 742 27.16 38.11 10.44
N SER A 743 27.41 36.83 10.75
CA SER A 743 28.76 36.30 10.90
C SER A 743 29.42 36.02 9.54
N SER A 744 30.75 36.14 9.48
CA SER A 744 31.54 35.93 8.26
C SER A 744 31.74 34.44 7.93
N LEU A 745 30.67 33.65 7.96
CA LEU A 745 30.70 32.24 7.58
C LEU A 745 30.89 32.12 6.06
N ASN A 746 31.69 31.14 5.63
CA ASN A 746 31.89 30.85 4.22
C ASN A 746 30.62 30.21 3.65
N LEU A 747 29.89 30.96 2.83
CA LEU A 747 28.65 30.51 2.19
C LEU A 747 28.80 29.20 1.40
N ALA A 748 29.96 28.99 0.75
CA ALA A 748 30.21 27.76 0.00
C ALA A 748 30.23 26.52 0.91
N LEU A 749 30.89 26.63 2.07
CA LEU A 749 30.96 25.54 3.07
C LEU A 749 29.61 25.28 3.74
N VAL A 750 28.84 26.34 4.00
CA VAL A 750 27.46 26.21 4.54
C VAL A 750 26.59 25.39 3.59
N MET A 751 26.66 25.70 2.30
CA MET A 751 25.89 25.00 1.28
C MET A 751 26.40 23.57 1.04
N GLU A 752 27.72 23.36 1.03
CA GLU A 752 28.31 22.01 0.92
C GLU A 752 27.90 21.10 2.08
N LEU A 753 27.93 21.61 3.32
CA LEU A 753 27.47 20.86 4.48
C LEU A 753 25.99 20.48 4.35
N TYR A 754 25.15 21.44 3.94
CA TYR A 754 23.72 21.20 3.75
C TYR A 754 23.45 20.14 2.68
N ASP A 755 24.11 20.23 1.52
CA ASP A 755 23.91 19.31 0.41
C ASP A 755 24.39 17.89 0.75
N ARG A 756 25.58 17.75 1.37
CA ARG A 756 26.06 16.42 1.77
C ARG A 756 25.20 15.77 2.85
N LEU A 757 24.67 16.54 3.81
CA LEU A 757 23.77 16.01 4.83
C LEU A 757 22.40 15.64 4.26
N LYS A 758 21.90 16.42 3.29
CA LYS A 758 20.63 16.14 2.60
C LYS A 758 20.70 14.88 1.73
N GLU A 759 21.86 14.57 1.17
CA GLU A 759 22.08 13.36 0.34
C GLU A 759 22.39 12.11 1.17
N LEU A 760 22.49 12.20 2.50
CA LEU A 760 22.76 11.03 3.34
C LEU A 760 21.60 10.03 3.29
N PRO A 761 21.88 8.73 3.07
CA PRO A 761 20.84 7.71 3.10
C PRO A 761 20.28 7.53 4.50
N ALA A 762 19.00 7.18 4.59
CA ALA A 762 18.37 6.78 5.85
C ALA A 762 19.06 5.54 6.45
N PRO A 763 19.08 5.38 7.78
CA PRO A 763 19.62 4.18 8.41
C PRO A 763 18.91 2.94 7.89
N SER A 764 19.67 1.92 7.51
CA SER A 764 19.13 0.69 6.91
C SER A 764 19.78 -0.55 7.50
N PHE A 765 19.06 -1.66 7.44
CA PHE A 765 19.54 -2.96 7.91
C PHE A 765 19.73 -3.93 6.75
N LEU A 766 20.85 -4.67 6.79
CA LEU A 766 21.06 -5.88 6.00
C LEU A 766 21.31 -7.03 6.97
N GLY A 767 20.25 -7.82 7.23
CA GLY A 767 20.25 -8.79 8.32
C GLY A 767 20.41 -8.10 9.68
N LYS A 768 21.46 -8.45 10.42
CA LYS A 768 21.79 -7.86 11.75
C LYS A 768 22.74 -6.66 11.67
N ARG A 769 23.28 -6.33 10.48
CA ARG A 769 24.17 -5.18 10.28
C ARG A 769 23.38 -3.93 9.97
N MET A 770 23.62 -2.87 10.72
CA MET A 770 23.03 -1.54 10.51
C MET A 770 24.02 -0.64 9.77
N LYS A 771 23.60 -0.03 8.67
CA LYS A 771 24.28 1.12 8.06
C LYS A 771 23.74 2.40 8.68
N LEU A 772 24.59 3.12 9.41
CA LEU A 772 24.22 4.33 10.13
C LEU A 772 24.94 5.55 9.53
N SER A 773 24.18 6.40 8.85
CA SER A 773 24.60 7.75 8.48
C SER A 773 24.71 8.61 9.73
N CYS A 774 25.86 9.23 9.96
CA CYS A 774 26.12 9.94 11.21
C CYS A 774 27.28 10.95 11.12
N LEU A 775 27.38 11.79 12.15
CA LEU A 775 28.56 12.61 12.43
C LEU A 775 29.41 11.92 13.48
N THR A 776 30.72 11.83 13.24
CA THR A 776 31.66 11.07 14.07
C THR A 776 32.70 11.96 14.72
N PHE A 777 32.91 11.79 16.02
CA PHE A 777 33.84 12.56 16.82
C PHE A 777 34.79 11.62 17.58
N ARG A 778 36.08 11.65 17.22
CA ARG A 778 37.09 10.82 17.88
C ARG A 778 37.38 11.36 19.29
N LEU A 779 37.36 10.47 20.28
CA LEU A 779 37.64 10.81 21.66
C LEU A 779 39.15 10.76 21.93
N GLY A 780 39.66 11.76 22.65
CA GLY A 780 41.03 11.76 23.16
C GLY A 780 41.23 10.78 24.33
N PRO A 781 42.42 10.76 24.94
CA PRO A 781 42.73 9.85 26.05
C PRO A 781 41.75 10.03 27.22
N LEU A 782 41.26 8.90 27.72
CA LEU A 782 40.29 8.84 28.81
C LEU A 782 40.98 9.15 30.15
N SER A 783 40.39 10.05 30.91
CA SER A 783 40.73 10.27 32.32
C SER A 783 39.64 9.65 33.19
N VAL A 784 40.03 8.86 34.19
CA VAL A 784 39.09 8.19 35.09
C VAL A 784 38.97 9.00 36.38
N SER A 785 37.74 9.38 36.73
CA SER A 785 37.40 9.96 38.02
C SER A 785 36.40 9.05 38.73
N ARG A 786 36.41 9.04 40.07
CA ARG A 786 35.41 8.30 40.85
C ARG A 786 34.50 9.32 41.54
N ILE A 787 33.21 9.27 41.23
CA ILE A 787 32.18 9.98 41.96
C ILE A 787 31.37 8.91 42.70
N GLY A 788 31.62 8.73 44.00
CA GLY A 788 31.01 7.63 44.77
C GLY A 788 31.60 6.26 44.42
N SER A 789 30.73 5.24 44.21
CA SER A 789 31.11 3.87 43.88
C SER A 789 31.27 3.58 42.38
N GLU A 790 30.86 4.50 41.51
CA GLU A 790 30.85 4.28 40.06
C GLU A 790 31.99 5.05 39.35
N PRO A 791 32.66 4.43 38.35
CA PRO A 791 33.69 5.09 37.56
C PRO A 791 33.05 6.05 36.55
N VAL A 792 33.43 7.33 36.62
CA VAL A 792 33.04 8.35 35.63
C VAL A 792 34.25 8.64 34.74
N PHE A 793 34.09 8.37 33.44
CA PHE A 793 35.13 8.58 32.44
C PHE A 793 34.98 9.98 31.83
N ARG A 794 36.06 10.74 31.79
CA ARG A 794 36.08 12.07 31.18
C ARG A 794 37.04 12.08 29.99
N ALA A 795 36.52 12.46 28.84
CA ALA A 795 37.27 12.56 27.59
C ALA A 795 37.26 13.99 27.06
N ARG A 796 38.27 14.36 26.27
CA ARG A 796 38.33 15.66 25.59
C ARG A 796 38.28 15.45 24.08
N THR A 797 37.53 16.31 23.41
CA THR A 797 37.47 16.40 21.94
C THR A 797 37.77 17.83 21.52
N THR A 798 38.29 18.00 20.31
CA THR A 798 38.55 19.32 19.72
C THR A 798 37.24 20.04 19.35
N THR A 799 36.19 19.31 19.01
CA THR A 799 34.93 19.86 18.46
C THR A 799 33.78 19.97 19.48
N LEU A 800 33.73 19.10 20.50
CA LEU A 800 32.65 19.05 21.51
C LEU A 800 33.12 19.46 22.92
N GLY A 801 34.42 19.71 23.11
CA GLY A 801 34.99 20.01 24.42
C GLY A 801 35.16 18.79 25.33
N THR A 802 34.97 18.99 26.64
CA THR A 802 35.12 17.96 27.67
C THR A 802 33.80 17.23 27.88
N ILE A 803 33.81 15.91 27.78
CA ILE A 803 32.62 15.04 27.85
C ILE A 803 32.78 14.10 29.05
N GLU A 804 31.70 13.92 29.80
CA GLU A 804 31.61 12.95 30.89
C GLU A 804 30.73 11.78 30.48
N ILE A 805 31.17 10.56 30.77
CA ILE A 805 30.54 9.32 30.35
C ILE A 805 30.47 8.38 31.56
N SER A 806 29.26 7.90 31.87
CA SER A 806 29.03 6.83 32.85
C SER A 806 28.69 5.52 32.14
N THR A 807 29.48 4.48 32.41
CA THR A 807 29.29 3.14 31.82
C THR A 807 29.64 2.05 32.82
N ALA A 808 28.85 0.98 32.85
CA ALA A 808 29.20 -0.27 33.55
C ALA A 808 30.43 -0.96 32.95
N GLU A 809 30.67 -0.77 31.64
CA GLU A 809 31.81 -1.35 30.94
C GLU A 809 33.10 -0.59 31.26
N ASP A 810 34.17 -1.33 31.50
CA ASP A 810 35.50 -0.75 31.75
C ASP A 810 36.12 -0.25 30.44
N LEU A 811 35.90 1.05 30.17
CA LEU A 811 36.40 1.72 28.96
C LEU A 811 37.93 1.72 28.86
N SER A 812 38.66 1.49 29.95
CA SER A 812 40.14 1.48 29.95
C SER A 812 40.74 0.34 29.11
N LYS A 813 39.95 -0.69 28.82
CA LYS A 813 40.37 -1.87 28.00
C LYS A 813 40.09 -1.69 26.50
N LEU A 814 39.48 -0.58 26.09
CA LEU A 814 39.11 -0.32 24.70
C LEU A 814 40.14 0.63 24.05
N ASP A 815 40.77 0.18 22.96
CA ASP A 815 41.88 0.92 22.32
C ASP A 815 41.41 2.19 21.60
N SER A 816 40.15 2.25 21.17
CA SER A 816 39.60 3.42 20.50
C SER A 816 38.08 3.55 20.69
N LEU A 817 37.64 4.78 20.93
CA LEU A 817 36.24 5.14 21.11
C LEU A 817 35.87 6.29 20.17
N THR A 818 34.68 6.19 19.59
CA THR A 818 34.11 7.20 18.70
C THR A 818 32.74 7.59 19.21
N LEU A 819 32.52 8.88 19.38
CA LEU A 819 31.21 9.42 19.67
C LEU A 819 30.47 9.67 18.35
N VAL A 820 29.21 9.28 18.29
CA VAL A 820 28.42 9.27 17.06
C VAL A 820 27.10 10.00 17.27
N ARG A 821 26.79 10.97 16.41
CA ARG A 821 25.46 11.56 16.28
C ARG A 821 24.74 10.93 15.09
N PRO A 822 23.75 10.06 15.30
CA PRO A 822 22.89 9.58 14.21
C PRO A 822 22.31 10.74 13.40
N TRP A 823 22.32 10.62 12.08
CA TRP A 823 21.67 11.60 11.22
C TRP A 823 20.14 11.42 11.30
N ILE A 824 19.43 12.54 11.47
CA ILE A 824 17.97 12.58 11.54
C ILE A 824 17.48 13.64 10.55
N ASP A 825 16.71 13.20 9.56
CA ASP A 825 16.20 14.05 8.48
C ASP A 825 15.31 15.21 8.99
N PHE A 826 14.68 15.04 10.16
CA PHE A 826 13.92 16.08 10.86
C PHE A 826 14.71 17.39 11.06
N LEU A 827 16.04 17.33 11.17
CA LEU A 827 16.89 18.52 11.34
C LEU A 827 16.86 19.45 10.10
N LEU A 828 16.44 18.96 8.93
CA LEU A 828 16.23 19.78 7.74
C LEU A 828 14.95 20.64 7.82
N GLY A 829 14.09 20.43 8.82
CA GLY A 829 12.90 21.25 9.09
C GLY A 829 11.65 20.91 8.26
N GLN A 830 11.59 19.75 7.60
CA GLN A 830 10.52 19.39 6.67
C GLN A 830 9.32 18.60 7.25
N ARG A 831 9.15 18.54 8.57
CA ARG A 831 7.88 18.06 9.17
C ARG A 831 7.49 18.95 10.33
N SER A 832 6.35 19.63 10.21
CA SER A 832 5.65 20.16 11.38
C SER A 832 5.23 18.98 12.25
N VAL A 833 6.04 18.63 13.24
CA VAL A 833 5.50 17.95 14.43
C VAL A 833 4.43 18.91 14.93
N GLY A 834 3.19 18.41 15.05
CA GLY A 834 2.08 19.22 15.51
C GLY A 834 2.51 20.00 16.72
N GLU A 835 2.60 21.33 16.56
CA GLU A 835 2.74 22.24 17.68
C GLU A 835 1.56 21.92 18.60
N THR A 836 1.87 21.27 19.72
CA THR A 836 1.00 21.33 20.89
C THR A 836 0.92 22.81 21.21
N LYS A 837 -0.15 23.45 20.75
CA LYS A 837 -0.60 24.70 21.32
C LYS A 837 -0.80 24.43 22.81
N GLU A 838 0.15 24.86 23.62
CA GLU A 838 -0.17 25.26 24.99
C GLU A 838 -1.08 26.48 24.85
N GLU A 839 -2.39 26.25 24.70
CA GLU A 839 -3.40 27.28 24.90
C GLU A 839 -3.43 27.55 26.41
N THR A 840 -2.69 28.58 26.82
CA THR A 840 -2.96 29.27 28.07
C THR A 840 -4.37 29.83 28.00
N ASP A 841 -5.22 29.42 28.94
CA ASP A 841 -6.56 29.94 29.16
C ASP A 841 -6.53 31.49 29.22
N ASP A 842 -7.01 32.13 28.16
CA ASP A 842 -7.61 33.47 28.25
C ASP A 842 -8.73 33.56 27.21
N GLU A 843 -9.95 33.34 27.68
CA GLU A 843 -11.19 33.56 26.94
C GLU A 843 -11.26 35.05 26.53
N THR A 844 -11.19 35.34 25.22
CA THR A 844 -11.99 36.33 24.46
C THR A 844 -11.23 36.88 23.24
N SER A 845 -11.39 36.27 22.05
CA SER A 845 -11.32 37.00 20.77
C SER A 845 -11.92 36.17 19.61
N PRO A 846 -12.52 36.81 18.59
CA PRO A 846 -13.30 36.11 17.57
C PRO A 846 -12.42 35.43 16.52
N GLU A 847 -12.96 34.32 16.01
CA GLU A 847 -12.42 33.44 14.96
C GLU A 847 -11.68 34.19 13.85
N SER A 848 -10.39 33.88 13.68
CA SER A 848 -9.58 34.30 12.53
C SER A 848 -9.55 33.21 11.47
N GLU A 849 -9.71 33.62 10.21
CA GLU A 849 -9.71 32.78 9.01
C GLU A 849 -8.46 31.87 8.90
N PRO A 850 -8.55 30.71 8.22
CA PRO A 850 -7.42 29.81 8.03
C PRO A 850 -6.30 30.53 7.27
N SER A 851 -5.14 30.67 7.93
CA SER A 851 -3.96 31.31 7.37
C SER A 851 -3.43 30.53 6.16
N LEU A 852 -3.09 31.27 5.09
CA LEU A 852 -2.36 30.75 3.94
C LEU A 852 -1.06 30.06 4.38
N PRO A 853 -0.65 28.96 3.71
CA PRO A 853 0.63 28.32 4.00
C PRO A 853 1.78 29.33 3.83
N PRO A 854 2.80 29.30 4.70
CA PRO A 854 3.91 30.24 4.62
C PRO A 854 4.64 30.12 3.28
N PRO A 855 5.22 31.21 2.76
CA PRO A 855 5.95 31.20 1.50
C PRO A 855 7.12 30.21 1.53
N PRO A 856 7.50 29.61 0.39
CA PRO A 856 8.59 28.64 0.32
C PRO A 856 9.89 29.26 0.86
N MET A 857 10.48 28.60 1.85
CA MET A 857 11.69 29.06 2.53
C MET A 857 12.88 29.06 1.57
N ASP A 858 13.63 30.16 1.55
CA ASP A 858 14.87 30.28 0.78
C ASP A 858 15.91 29.23 1.23
N ARG A 859 16.58 28.59 0.27
CA ARG A 859 17.51 27.45 0.49
C ARG A 859 18.66 27.82 1.42
N HIS A 860 19.17 29.05 1.31
CA HIS A 860 20.22 29.55 2.19
C HIS A 860 19.73 29.69 3.64
N THR A 861 18.49 30.13 3.83
CA THR A 861 17.85 30.20 5.16
C THR A 861 17.69 28.81 5.76
N ALA A 862 17.27 27.82 4.97
CA ALA A 862 17.19 26.43 5.42
C ALA A 862 18.57 25.86 5.83
N ALA A 863 19.64 26.21 5.12
CA ALA A 863 21.00 25.79 5.45
C ALA A 863 21.51 26.41 6.76
N LEU A 864 21.26 27.69 6.99
CA LEU A 864 21.60 28.35 8.27
C LEU A 864 20.78 27.80 9.43
N GLN A 865 19.51 27.50 9.19
CA GLN A 865 18.66 26.85 10.18
C GLN A 865 19.18 25.45 10.56
N LEU A 866 19.67 24.68 9.58
CA LEU A 866 20.31 23.39 9.86
C LEU A 866 21.55 23.55 10.76
N ILE A 867 22.42 24.54 10.49
CA ILE A 867 23.60 24.79 11.32
C ILE A 867 23.22 25.12 12.76
N ALA A 868 22.21 25.97 12.95
CA ALA A 868 21.70 26.29 14.28
C ALA A 868 21.21 25.03 15.01
N ARG A 869 20.47 24.14 14.35
CA ARG A 869 20.04 22.84 14.92
C ARG A 869 21.20 21.86 15.17
N LEU A 870 22.26 21.91 14.37
CA LEU A 870 23.47 21.11 14.60
C LEU A 870 24.23 21.58 15.84
N ARG A 871 24.19 22.87 16.17
CA ARG A 871 24.83 23.46 17.36
C ARG A 871 24.03 23.30 18.66
N GLN A 872 22.80 22.78 18.59
CA GLN A 872 22.05 22.43 19.79
C GLN A 872 22.64 21.20 20.51
N PRO A 873 22.43 21.08 21.83
CA PRO A 873 22.75 19.86 22.57
C PRO A 873 22.05 18.64 21.94
N PHE A 874 22.74 17.51 21.85
CA PHE A 874 22.19 16.29 21.29
C PHE A 874 22.66 15.06 22.07
N GLY A 875 21.83 14.02 22.06
CA GLY A 875 22.19 12.70 22.56
C GLY A 875 23.11 11.96 21.58
N ALA A 876 24.21 11.42 22.07
CA ALA A 876 25.21 10.75 21.26
C ALA A 876 25.39 9.28 21.66
N LEU A 877 25.78 8.45 20.68
CA LEU A 877 26.11 7.05 20.86
C LEU A 877 27.62 6.89 21.02
N LEU A 878 28.03 6.02 21.95
CA LEU A 878 29.43 5.64 22.10
C LEU A 878 29.69 4.33 21.37
N LEU A 879 30.53 4.37 20.33
CA LEU A 879 30.90 3.21 19.54
C LEU A 879 32.40 2.87 19.69
N THR A 880 32.71 1.58 19.63
CA THR A 880 34.09 1.06 19.56
C THR A 880 34.23 0.16 18.33
N PRO A 881 35.35 0.22 17.58
CA PRO A 881 35.58 -0.70 16.48
C PRO A 881 35.79 -2.12 17.02
N MET A 882 35.29 -3.12 16.30
CA MET A 882 35.50 -4.51 16.69
C MET A 882 36.96 -4.93 16.43
N ARG A 883 37.55 -5.69 17.35
CA ARG A 883 38.89 -6.30 17.17
C ARG A 883 38.74 -7.65 16.46
N GLN A 884 39.63 -7.95 15.52
CA GLN A 884 39.77 -9.19 14.70
C GLN A 884 38.81 -9.31 13.51
N ASP A 885 39.37 -9.38 12.30
CA ASP A 885 38.84 -9.76 10.96
C ASP A 885 37.45 -9.29 10.48
N VAL A 886 36.69 -8.58 11.33
CA VAL A 886 35.35 -8.09 11.05
C VAL A 886 35.38 -6.57 11.04
N VAL A 887 35.24 -5.99 9.84
CA VAL A 887 35.04 -4.54 9.68
C VAL A 887 33.67 -4.18 10.26
N GLY A 888 33.65 -3.32 11.29
CA GLY A 888 32.41 -2.84 11.91
C GLY A 888 32.62 -2.19 13.29
N TYR A 889 31.60 -1.48 13.74
CA TYR A 889 31.50 -0.86 15.06
C TYR A 889 30.51 -1.62 15.94
N ARG A 890 30.71 -1.51 17.25
CA ARG A 890 29.77 -1.97 18.26
C ARG A 890 29.44 -0.83 19.21
N ARG A 891 28.17 -0.68 19.56
CA ARG A 891 27.74 0.27 20.60
C ARG A 891 28.14 -0.24 21.98
N VAL A 892 28.74 0.66 22.75
CA VAL A 892 29.03 0.47 24.18
C VAL A 892 27.79 0.88 24.99
N ALA A 893 27.37 0.02 25.91
CA ALA A 893 26.22 0.30 26.77
C ALA A 893 26.56 1.46 27.72
N SER A 894 25.70 2.48 27.74
CA SER A 894 25.81 3.60 28.68
C SER A 894 24.65 3.57 29.67
N GLU A 895 24.96 3.88 30.92
CA GLU A 895 23.99 3.94 32.03
C GLU A 895 23.24 5.27 32.04
N SER A 896 23.82 6.32 31.46
CA SER A 896 23.24 7.65 31.33
C SER A 896 23.28 8.14 29.88
N LEU A 897 22.55 9.21 29.58
CA LEU A 897 22.59 9.84 28.27
C LEU A 897 23.87 10.64 28.10
N ILE A 898 24.60 10.37 27.03
CA ILE A 898 25.74 11.20 26.64
C ILE A 898 25.20 12.39 25.87
N THR A 899 25.05 13.53 26.55
CA THR A 899 24.61 14.78 25.94
C THR A 899 25.82 15.64 25.64
N VAL A 900 25.94 16.07 24.38
CA VAL A 900 27.08 16.88 23.90
C VAL A 900 26.58 18.02 23.03
N GLN A 901 27.40 19.05 22.89
CA GLN A 901 27.10 20.23 22.08
C GLN A 901 28.31 20.59 21.23
N VAL A 902 28.08 20.96 19.97
CA VAL A 902 29.15 21.47 19.09
C VAL A 902 29.53 22.87 19.55
N GLN A 903 30.83 23.13 19.73
CA GLN A 903 31.31 24.46 20.13
C GLN A 903 31.04 25.50 19.04
N GLU A 904 30.70 26.72 19.43
CA GLU A 904 30.36 27.81 18.49
C GLU A 904 31.51 28.16 17.53
N ASP A 905 32.76 27.99 17.98
CA ASP A 905 33.98 28.28 17.23
C ASP A 905 34.44 27.10 16.34
N THR A 906 33.69 26.00 16.29
CA THR A 906 34.08 24.82 15.48
C THR A 906 34.06 25.18 13.98
N PRO A 907 35.17 24.96 13.24
CA PRO A 907 35.21 25.15 11.80
C PRO A 907 34.17 24.27 11.09
N LEU A 908 33.52 24.79 10.04
CA LEU A 908 32.57 24.02 9.25
C LEU A 908 33.24 22.85 8.51
N ASP A 909 34.51 23.00 8.14
CA ASP A 909 35.31 21.94 7.50
C ASP A 909 35.45 20.70 8.41
N ASP A 910 35.63 20.89 9.71
CA ASP A 910 35.71 19.78 10.67
C ASP A 910 34.38 19.02 10.79
N LEU A 911 33.25 19.75 10.72
CA LEU A 911 31.91 19.14 10.71
C LEU A 911 31.67 18.38 9.40
N ILE A 912 32.08 18.95 8.28
CA ILE A 912 32.09 18.31 6.97
C ILE A 912 32.91 17.01 7.04
N ASP A 913 34.13 17.05 7.54
CA ASP A 913 35.00 15.87 7.63
C ASP A 913 34.52 14.82 8.64
N SER A 914 33.59 15.17 9.53
CA SER A 914 33.00 14.24 10.50
C SER A 914 31.90 13.33 9.91
N ILE A 915 31.34 13.65 8.74
CA ILE A 915 30.25 12.89 8.10
C ILE A 915 30.77 11.51 7.68
N ARG A 916 30.14 10.44 8.20
CA ARG A 916 30.48 9.04 7.87
C ARG A 916 29.22 8.18 7.79
N ILE A 917 29.35 7.06 7.07
CA ILE A 917 28.39 5.95 7.12
C ILE A 917 29.12 4.80 7.81
N LEU A 918 28.60 4.38 8.97
CA LEU A 918 29.21 3.32 9.78
C LEU A 918 28.41 2.03 9.67
N ASP A 919 29.10 0.90 9.54
CA ASP A 919 28.51 -0.42 9.72
C ASP A 919 28.56 -0.79 11.21
N VAL A 920 27.39 -0.89 11.85
CA VAL A 920 27.25 -1.23 13.27
C VAL A 920 26.62 -2.61 13.42
N LEU A 921 27.23 -3.45 14.25
CA LEU A 921 26.83 -4.84 14.52
C LEU A 921 26.08 -4.98 15.83
#